data_AF-A0A971SUG5-F1
#
_entry.id   AF-A0A971SUG5-F1
#
_cell.length_a   1.000
_cell.length_b   1.000
_cell.length_c   1.000
_cell.angle_alpha   90.00
_cell.angle_beta   90.00
_cell.angle_gamma   90.00
#
_symmetry.space_group_name_H-M   'P 1'
#
loop_
_entity.id
_entity.type
_entity.pdbx_description
1 polymer ?
#
loop_
_entity_poly.entity_id
_entity_poly.type
_entity_poly.pdbx_seq_one_letter_code
_entity_poly.pdbx_strand_id
1 'polypeptide(L)'
;MYPASRFTRFIVALLLLTSLLANISTTAVAQSTLDIQAGIIWNGGLKPTVAFQLYRSSATTATPQLVPNSLREVVYPSTGTNWFGLPLNDPHNNPYTYTLKQGTWDSASSQFTEGLTNYSTEISPLQAGRFTITNTYVIPTAGVFTATKNWIGGISPRPTIRFQLFRRTSQTSPELVPNGTIDLPDGTTSAKWENLEETDHNGLKYEFTIEESYSDNNNFYLGAPPGFTATIDYALDKKSVIVTNTYTAATIDIVAKKVWVNGVDPIPEVAFRLYRQSDTTPREALPDDQIKTLPAGTTTVTWPDMPTFDSKGSRFAYSVVEGLWNADKTILTEGSPIDYAATYSTDRLTVTNTYSPQTPNITATKDWEGGPATKPTVWFKLFRQIVGGPLEEAPDAEILELKSGTTSVTWPNQVIKDPDDNPYIFSVKEVNSTGQAFTPEGYTKIEVGLTVTNTFSTNETGSWTVKKEWVNGPKIRPTIGLRLFRQSSSTPVEPAPNAQAKELVNGVTTATWDNLKTVDAFGNPYIFSVREGTWNADKTIFTEGAPTSYKVTYSSDANGTIITNTYVIPKINVTGTKIWSGGPTTKPNIQLQLYRNGGAMGSPYTLTNGVTSYTWQAVDQTDINGVTYQYTVDEVSVPVYYSKRVAGMTVTNTYTGSYPYTGDTTHNSRWLILLLGLAAILPAVSWFDLKLLTRRKG
;
A
#
# COMPACT_ATOMS: atom_id res chain seq x y z
N MET A 1 -23.44 -29.47 97.52
CA MET A 1 -24.79 -29.86 97.99
C MET A 1 -24.85 -31.38 98.01
N TYR A 2 -24.85 -31.99 99.21
CA TYR A 2 -25.43 -33.32 99.43
C TYR A 2 -26.97 -33.19 99.37
N PRO A 3 -27.76 -34.25 99.08
CA PRO A 3 -27.86 -35.48 99.90
C PRO A 3 -27.78 -36.78 99.09
N ALA A 4 -27.23 -37.88 99.61
CA ALA A 4 -27.79 -38.78 100.64
C ALA A 4 -29.05 -39.51 100.11
N SER A 5 -29.32 -40.79 100.31
CA SER A 5 -28.70 -41.88 101.07
C SER A 5 -29.67 -43.07 100.98
N ARG A 6 -29.23 -44.21 101.51
CA ARG A 6 -30.02 -45.23 102.23
C ARG A 6 -30.32 -46.53 101.48
N PHE A 7 -29.82 -47.64 102.06
CA PHE A 7 -30.59 -48.65 102.82
C PHE A 7 -31.11 -49.74 101.85
N THR A 8 -31.18 -51.03 102.15
CA THR A 8 -30.80 -51.78 103.33
C THR A 8 -30.76 -53.26 102.97
N ARG A 9 -29.96 -53.98 103.77
CA ARG A 9 -29.94 -55.43 104.02
C ARG A 9 -31.31 -56.11 103.90
N PHE A 10 -31.28 -57.43 103.74
CA PHE A 10 -32.05 -58.46 104.45
C PHE A 10 -32.11 -59.71 103.53
N ILE A 11 -32.11 -60.98 103.95
CA ILE A 11 -31.78 -61.75 105.16
C ILE A 11 -32.34 -63.17 104.85
N VAL A 12 -31.72 -64.23 105.42
CA VAL A 12 -32.34 -65.57 105.69
C VAL A 12 -32.57 -66.46 104.44
N ALA A 13 -32.44 -67.79 104.44
CA ALA A 13 -32.33 -68.89 105.42
C ALA A 13 -31.54 -70.04 104.74
N LEU A 14 -30.71 -70.87 105.38
CA LEU A 14 -30.89 -71.76 106.54
C LEU A 14 -31.48 -73.15 106.18
N LEU A 15 -30.76 -74.21 106.63
CA LEU A 15 -31.21 -75.60 106.95
C LEU A 15 -31.49 -76.52 105.72
N LEU A 16 -30.95 -77.74 105.57
CA LEU A 16 -30.91 -78.98 106.37
C LEU A 16 -30.23 -80.05 105.46
N LEU A 17 -29.63 -81.18 105.83
CA LEU A 17 -29.50 -81.98 107.04
C LEU A 17 -28.35 -82.99 106.81
N THR A 18 -27.80 -83.44 107.92
CA THR A 18 -26.72 -84.36 108.26
C THR A 18 -26.82 -85.82 107.77
N SER A 19 -25.66 -86.48 107.61
CA SER A 19 -25.30 -87.75 108.29
C SER A 19 -23.76 -87.91 108.24
N LEU A 20 -23.07 -87.78 109.36
CA LEU A 20 -22.76 -88.77 110.40
C LEU A 20 -21.36 -89.39 110.19
N LEU A 21 -20.53 -89.10 111.19
CA LEU A 21 -19.18 -89.59 111.50
C LEU A 21 -18.91 -91.07 111.16
N ALA A 22 -17.72 -91.32 110.61
CA ALA A 22 -16.92 -92.48 110.97
C ALA A 22 -15.44 -92.08 110.96
N ASN A 23 -14.83 -92.09 112.15
CA ASN A 23 -13.39 -92.05 112.33
C ASN A 23 -12.74 -93.17 111.51
N ILE A 24 -11.83 -92.81 110.61
CA ILE A 24 -10.69 -93.67 110.28
C ILE A 24 -9.45 -92.85 110.56
N SER A 25 -8.77 -93.23 111.64
CA SER A 25 -7.36 -92.99 111.83
C SER A 25 -6.61 -93.64 110.67
N THR A 26 -6.32 -92.89 109.62
CA THR A 26 -5.23 -93.21 108.71
C THR A 26 -4.04 -92.37 109.14
N THR A 27 -2.97 -93.06 109.53
CA THR A 27 -1.61 -92.55 109.52
C THR A 27 -1.40 -91.67 108.29
N ALA A 28 -1.11 -90.38 108.49
CA ALA A 28 -0.62 -89.52 107.42
C ALA A 28 0.71 -90.12 106.94
N VAL A 29 0.68 -90.83 105.81
CA VAL A 29 1.89 -91.17 105.07
C VAL A 29 2.48 -89.83 104.66
N ALA A 30 3.69 -89.52 105.12
CA ALA A 30 4.44 -88.38 104.62
C ALA A 30 4.58 -88.56 103.10
N GLN A 31 3.78 -87.83 102.31
CA GLN A 31 3.90 -87.86 100.87
C GLN A 31 5.23 -87.21 100.50
N SER A 32 6.07 -87.93 99.76
CA SER A 32 7.26 -87.36 99.13
C SER A 32 6.84 -86.23 98.19
N THR A 33 7.58 -85.12 98.24
CA THR A 33 7.33 -83.94 97.40
C THR A 33 8.43 -83.75 96.36
N LEU A 34 8.09 -83.10 95.27
CA LEU A 34 8.95 -82.73 94.16
C LEU A 34 8.85 -81.22 93.93
N ASP A 35 9.99 -80.56 93.81
CA ASP A 35 10.07 -79.19 93.32
C ASP A 35 10.31 -79.23 91.80
N ILE A 36 9.56 -78.41 91.06
CA ILE A 36 9.69 -78.30 89.61
C ILE A 36 10.13 -76.89 89.24
N GLN A 37 11.17 -76.80 88.41
CA GLN A 37 11.64 -75.56 87.80
C GLN A 37 11.30 -75.54 86.31
N ALA A 38 10.89 -74.39 85.79
CA ALA A 38 10.80 -74.12 84.36
C ALA A 38 11.79 -73.01 83.99
N GLY A 39 12.70 -73.28 83.06
CA GLY A 39 13.65 -72.30 82.52
C GLY A 39 13.36 -71.97 81.06
N ILE A 40 13.48 -70.70 80.67
CA ILE A 40 13.17 -70.21 79.33
C ILE A 40 14.45 -69.85 78.56
N ILE A 41 14.52 -70.30 77.32
CA ILE A 41 15.52 -69.92 76.31
C ILE A 41 14.79 -69.22 75.16
N TRP A 42 15.31 -68.07 74.73
CA TRP A 42 14.76 -67.30 73.61
C TRP A 42 15.73 -67.31 72.43
N ASN A 43 15.27 -67.78 71.28
CA ASN A 43 15.97 -67.73 70.00
C ASN A 43 15.31 -66.66 69.11
N GLY A 44 15.76 -65.42 69.26
CA GLY A 44 15.24 -64.27 68.51
C GLY A 44 13.96 -63.65 69.09
N GLY A 45 13.49 -62.59 68.43
CA GLY A 45 12.26 -61.87 68.75
C GLY A 45 12.28 -61.02 70.03
N LEU A 46 11.24 -60.19 70.18
CA LEU A 46 10.97 -59.45 71.42
C LEU A 46 10.40 -60.39 72.47
N LYS A 47 10.89 -60.34 73.70
CA LYS A 47 10.56 -61.32 74.76
C LYS A 47 9.30 -60.88 75.52
N PRO A 48 8.09 -61.39 75.19
CA PRO A 48 6.87 -61.00 75.88
C PRO A 48 6.83 -61.56 77.29
N THR A 49 5.90 -61.04 78.09
CA THR A 49 5.44 -61.75 79.29
C THR A 49 4.80 -63.08 78.87
N VAL A 50 5.18 -64.15 79.55
CA VAL A 50 4.62 -65.49 79.31
C VAL A 50 3.96 -66.01 80.58
N ALA A 51 2.99 -66.90 80.43
CA ALA A 51 2.34 -67.59 81.52
C ALA A 51 2.55 -69.11 81.41
N PHE A 52 2.67 -69.77 82.56
CA PHE A 52 2.82 -71.22 82.68
C PHE A 52 1.72 -71.84 83.51
N GLN A 53 1.25 -73.01 83.09
CA GLN A 53 0.36 -73.88 83.87
C GLN A 53 0.93 -75.30 83.93
N LEU A 54 0.94 -75.89 85.13
CA LEU A 54 1.33 -77.28 85.32
C LEU A 54 0.10 -78.18 85.24
N TYR A 55 0.28 -79.32 84.60
CA TYR A 55 -0.69 -80.39 84.56
C TYR A 55 -0.05 -81.66 85.14
N ARG A 56 -0.87 -82.52 85.72
CA ARG A 56 -0.44 -83.82 86.26
C ARG A 56 -1.36 -84.93 85.79
N SER A 57 -0.80 -86.10 85.54
CA SER A 57 -1.53 -87.34 85.27
C SER A 57 -0.86 -88.51 86.00
N SER A 58 -1.58 -89.61 86.19
CA SER A 58 -1.04 -90.85 86.76
C SER A 58 -1.74 -92.05 86.12
N ALA A 59 -1.36 -93.27 86.48
CA ALA A 59 -2.01 -94.48 85.99
C ALA A 59 -3.53 -94.51 86.27
N THR A 60 -4.00 -93.86 87.34
CA THR A 60 -5.43 -93.78 87.70
C THR A 60 -6.16 -92.59 87.07
N THR A 61 -5.40 -91.59 86.61
CA THR A 61 -5.90 -90.32 86.06
C THR A 61 -5.11 -90.00 84.78
N ALA A 62 -5.35 -90.80 83.74
CA ALA A 62 -4.59 -90.73 82.50
C ALA A 62 -4.72 -89.38 81.77
N THR A 63 -5.89 -88.73 81.86
CA THR A 63 -6.10 -87.38 81.31
C THR A 63 -5.43 -86.32 82.19
N PRO A 64 -4.47 -85.53 81.68
CA PRO A 64 -3.79 -84.50 82.46
C PRO A 64 -4.76 -83.50 83.08
N GLN A 65 -4.66 -83.31 84.39
CA GLN A 65 -5.46 -82.36 85.18
C GLN A 65 -4.62 -81.15 85.54
N LEU A 66 -5.21 -79.94 85.47
CA LEU A 66 -4.54 -78.71 85.90
C LEU A 66 -4.17 -78.81 87.38
N VAL A 67 -2.92 -78.51 87.71
CA VAL A 67 -2.46 -78.39 89.09
C VAL A 67 -3.03 -77.10 89.67
N PRO A 68 -3.81 -77.14 90.77
CA PRO A 68 -4.38 -75.94 91.37
C PRO A 68 -3.31 -74.90 91.73
N ASN A 69 -3.61 -73.61 91.51
CA ASN A 69 -2.72 -72.48 91.79
C ASN A 69 -1.33 -72.58 91.11
N SER A 70 -1.23 -73.33 90.01
CA SER A 70 0.03 -73.48 89.25
C SER A 70 0.30 -72.34 88.27
N LEU A 71 -0.64 -71.43 88.03
CA LEU A 71 -0.40 -70.30 87.14
C LEU A 71 0.81 -69.48 87.63
N ARG A 72 1.78 -69.26 86.74
CA ARG A 72 2.93 -68.38 86.99
C ARG A 72 3.19 -67.53 85.75
N GLU A 73 3.15 -66.22 85.91
CA GLU A 73 3.61 -65.28 84.88
C GLU A 73 5.10 -65.00 85.05
N VAL A 74 5.81 -64.94 83.94
CA VAL A 74 7.24 -64.64 83.88
C VAL A 74 7.44 -63.46 82.94
N VAL A 75 7.96 -62.37 83.51
CA VAL A 75 8.28 -61.14 82.80
C VAL A 75 9.79 -61.05 82.61
N TYR A 76 10.25 -60.77 81.39
CA TYR A 76 11.67 -60.53 81.10
C TYR A 76 12.21 -59.37 81.96
N PRO A 77 13.40 -59.46 82.59
CA PRO A 77 14.50 -60.39 82.31
C PRO A 77 14.49 -61.72 83.08
N SER A 78 13.41 -62.06 83.79
CA SER A 78 13.33 -63.34 84.51
C SER A 78 13.40 -64.51 83.53
N THR A 79 14.24 -65.50 83.84
CA THR A 79 14.52 -66.64 82.94
C THR A 79 13.75 -67.90 83.28
N GLY A 80 12.73 -67.83 84.13
CA GLY A 80 12.00 -69.01 84.58
C GLY A 80 11.15 -68.81 85.83
N THR A 81 10.57 -69.91 86.31
CA THR A 81 9.76 -69.95 87.54
C THR A 81 9.87 -71.32 88.22
N ASN A 82 9.43 -71.39 89.48
CA ASN A 82 9.48 -72.59 90.30
C ASN A 82 8.11 -72.89 90.94
N TRP A 83 7.84 -74.18 91.10
CA TRP A 83 6.76 -74.72 91.92
C TRP A 83 7.36 -75.63 92.98
N PHE A 84 6.99 -75.40 94.24
CA PHE A 84 7.55 -76.13 95.37
C PHE A 84 6.51 -77.05 96.00
N GLY A 85 6.96 -78.18 96.55
CA GLY A 85 6.13 -79.06 97.36
C GLY A 85 5.04 -79.81 96.59
N LEU A 86 5.25 -80.11 95.31
CA LEU A 86 4.26 -80.86 94.51
C LEU A 86 4.28 -82.34 94.91
N PRO A 87 3.12 -83.03 95.02
CA PRO A 87 3.10 -84.43 95.41
C PRO A 87 3.78 -85.31 94.36
N LEU A 88 4.61 -86.27 94.79
CA LEU A 88 5.28 -87.20 93.89
C LEU A 88 4.31 -88.28 93.35
N ASN A 89 3.33 -88.67 94.17
CA ASN A 89 2.41 -89.78 93.87
C ASN A 89 0.95 -89.36 94.08
N ASP A 90 0.03 -90.03 93.39
CA ASP A 90 -1.41 -89.90 93.60
C ASP A 90 -1.84 -90.52 94.95
N PRO A 91 -3.12 -90.35 95.38
CA PRO A 91 -3.62 -90.96 96.61
C PRO A 91 -3.56 -92.50 96.66
N HIS A 92 -3.36 -93.17 95.51
CA HIS A 92 -3.19 -94.62 95.38
C HIS A 92 -1.71 -95.03 95.22
N ASN A 93 -0.78 -94.09 95.48
CA ASN A 93 0.66 -94.26 95.42
C ASN A 93 1.26 -94.50 94.01
N ASN A 94 0.55 -94.15 92.93
CA ASN A 94 1.12 -94.14 91.57
C ASN A 94 1.88 -92.83 91.30
N PRO A 95 3.04 -92.84 90.64
CA PRO A 95 3.80 -91.62 90.38
C PRO A 95 3.03 -90.66 89.46
N TYR A 96 3.07 -89.37 89.79
CA TYR A 96 2.56 -88.33 88.90
C TYR A 96 3.57 -88.05 87.79
N THR A 97 3.06 -88.00 86.56
CA THR A 97 3.75 -87.37 85.42
C THR A 97 3.28 -85.93 85.34
N TYR A 98 4.21 -84.98 85.47
CA TYR A 98 3.94 -83.57 85.26
C TYR A 98 4.22 -83.15 83.83
N THR A 99 3.36 -82.33 83.26
CA THR A 99 3.55 -81.65 81.98
C THR A 99 3.32 -80.16 82.15
N LEU A 100 3.89 -79.36 81.24
CA LEU A 100 3.85 -77.91 81.30
C LEU A 100 3.22 -77.37 80.01
N LYS A 101 2.35 -76.37 80.15
CA LYS A 101 1.88 -75.56 79.03
C LYS A 101 2.38 -74.12 79.18
N GLN A 102 2.81 -73.53 78.07
CA GLN A 102 3.17 -72.12 77.98
C GLN A 102 2.11 -71.36 77.16
N GLY A 103 1.81 -70.14 77.56
CA GLY A 103 0.86 -69.30 76.85
C GLY A 103 0.90 -67.84 77.31
N THR A 104 -0.21 -67.15 77.12
CA THR A 104 -0.48 -65.82 77.64
C THR A 104 -1.61 -65.87 78.66
N TRP A 105 -1.58 -64.95 79.62
CA TRP A 105 -2.62 -64.78 80.62
C TRP A 105 -3.28 -63.42 80.44
N ASP A 106 -4.59 -63.41 80.24
CA ASP A 106 -5.37 -62.19 80.29
C ASP A 106 -6.03 -62.06 81.66
N SER A 107 -5.47 -61.15 82.46
CA SER A 107 -5.99 -60.84 83.80
C SER A 107 -7.43 -60.32 83.81
N ALA A 108 -7.91 -59.68 82.73
CA ALA A 108 -9.25 -59.12 82.66
C ALA A 108 -10.31 -60.19 82.45
N SER A 109 -10.02 -61.20 81.62
CA SER A 109 -10.93 -62.32 81.34
C SER A 109 -10.64 -63.57 82.18
N SER A 110 -9.54 -63.58 82.96
CA SER A 110 -9.04 -64.76 83.68
C SER A 110 -8.87 -65.98 82.78
N GLN A 111 -8.44 -65.75 81.53
CA GLN A 111 -8.23 -66.80 80.54
C GLN A 111 -6.76 -67.00 80.23
N PHE A 112 -6.39 -68.28 80.12
CA PHE A 112 -5.10 -68.73 79.61
C PHE A 112 -5.26 -69.15 78.16
N THR A 113 -4.46 -68.57 77.27
CA THR A 113 -4.38 -68.99 75.86
C THR A 113 -3.02 -69.62 75.61
N GLU A 114 -3.02 -70.90 75.26
CA GLU A 114 -1.81 -71.67 74.98
C GLU A 114 -1.11 -71.16 73.70
N GLY A 115 0.23 -71.11 73.74
CA GLY A 115 1.07 -70.61 72.66
C GLY A 115 1.37 -69.11 72.72
N LEU A 116 2.31 -68.68 71.89
CA LEU A 116 2.74 -67.29 71.76
C LEU A 116 2.66 -66.86 70.29
N THR A 117 2.19 -65.65 70.03
CA THR A 117 2.16 -65.10 68.67
C THR A 117 3.58 -64.95 68.11
N ASN A 118 3.81 -65.42 66.88
CA ASN A 118 5.10 -65.38 66.18
C ASN A 118 6.23 -66.15 66.87
N TYR A 119 5.92 -67.16 67.68
CA TYR A 119 6.90 -68.06 68.25
C TYR A 119 6.48 -69.52 68.06
N SER A 120 7.46 -70.36 67.73
CA SER A 120 7.37 -71.80 67.93
C SER A 120 7.92 -72.13 69.32
N THR A 121 7.15 -72.87 70.11
CA THR A 121 7.52 -73.24 71.49
C THR A 121 7.78 -74.73 71.59
N GLU A 122 8.97 -75.09 72.08
CA GLU A 122 9.33 -76.47 72.42
C GLU A 122 9.57 -76.58 73.93
N ILE A 123 8.91 -77.55 74.57
CA ILE A 123 9.04 -77.82 76.00
C ILE A 123 9.65 -79.22 76.17
N SER A 124 10.80 -79.31 76.85
CA SER A 124 11.44 -80.59 77.15
C SER A 124 10.54 -81.47 78.02
N PRO A 125 10.68 -82.80 78.02
CA PRO A 125 10.13 -83.62 79.09
C PRO A 125 10.75 -83.21 80.44
N LEU A 126 10.03 -83.46 81.55
CA LEU A 126 10.54 -83.19 82.89
C LEU A 126 11.72 -84.11 83.18
N GLN A 127 12.91 -83.55 83.37
CA GLN A 127 14.12 -84.31 83.73
C GLN A 127 14.76 -83.69 84.96
N ALA A 128 15.03 -84.50 85.99
CA ALA A 128 15.62 -84.07 87.26
C ALA A 128 14.94 -82.83 87.88
N GLY A 129 13.60 -82.76 87.80
CA GLY A 129 12.81 -81.64 88.34
C GLY A 129 12.84 -80.36 87.49
N ARG A 130 13.34 -80.38 86.25
CA ARG A 130 13.39 -79.19 85.38
C ARG A 130 12.73 -79.40 84.02
N PHE A 131 11.96 -78.40 83.59
CA PHE A 131 11.54 -78.14 82.22
C PHE A 131 12.46 -77.08 81.59
N THR A 132 12.90 -77.31 80.35
CA THR A 132 13.52 -76.29 79.51
C THR A 132 12.55 -75.94 78.40
N ILE A 133 12.23 -74.66 78.27
CA ILE A 133 11.32 -74.13 77.28
C ILE A 133 12.11 -73.29 76.28
N THR A 134 12.13 -73.70 75.03
CA THR A 134 12.79 -72.98 73.95
C THR A 134 11.74 -72.30 73.09
N ASN A 135 11.75 -70.98 73.09
CA ASN A 135 10.91 -70.17 72.20
C ASN A 135 11.76 -69.69 71.03
N THR A 136 11.39 -70.09 69.82
CA THR A 136 12.05 -69.68 68.57
C THR A 136 11.16 -68.72 67.80
N TYR A 137 11.66 -67.51 67.53
CA TYR A 137 10.90 -66.50 66.83
C TYR A 137 10.67 -66.89 65.36
N VAL A 138 9.42 -66.80 64.93
CA VAL A 138 8.99 -67.04 63.56
C VAL A 138 8.67 -65.70 62.94
N ILE A 139 9.52 -65.26 62.01
CA ILE A 139 9.36 -63.97 61.33
C ILE A 139 8.05 -63.98 60.53
N PRO A 140 7.13 -63.01 60.74
CA PRO A 140 5.92 -62.90 59.94
C PRO A 140 6.28 -62.52 58.50
N THR A 141 5.79 -63.28 57.52
CA THR A 141 6.05 -63.04 56.10
C THR A 141 4.82 -62.59 55.33
N ALA A 142 3.71 -62.25 55.98
CA ALA A 142 2.46 -61.87 55.30
C ALA A 142 2.44 -60.41 54.80
N GLY A 143 3.58 -59.70 54.86
CA GLY A 143 3.66 -58.29 54.48
C GLY A 143 3.40 -58.07 52.98
N VAL A 144 2.72 -56.96 52.67
CA VAL A 144 2.44 -56.51 51.31
C VAL A 144 2.77 -55.03 51.21
N PHE A 145 3.43 -54.64 50.12
CA PHE A 145 3.72 -53.25 49.77
C PHE A 145 3.31 -52.98 48.32
N THR A 146 2.70 -51.83 48.04
CA THR A 146 2.32 -51.43 46.67
C THR A 146 2.88 -50.05 46.31
N ALA A 147 3.27 -49.89 45.05
CA ALA A 147 3.68 -48.60 44.50
C ALA A 147 2.87 -48.30 43.25
N THR A 148 2.37 -47.07 43.13
CA THR A 148 1.68 -46.56 41.94
C THR A 148 2.55 -45.54 41.25
N LYS A 149 2.76 -45.71 39.95
CA LYS A 149 3.44 -44.74 39.11
C LYS A 149 2.44 -43.80 38.46
N ASN A 150 2.60 -42.51 38.72
CA ASN A 150 1.90 -41.43 38.06
C ASN A 150 2.86 -40.59 37.21
N TRP A 151 2.35 -40.00 36.14
CA TRP A 151 3.12 -39.16 35.24
C TRP A 151 2.28 -37.97 34.80
N ILE A 152 2.85 -36.77 34.85
CA ILE A 152 2.23 -35.50 34.49
C ILE A 152 3.02 -34.92 33.30
N GLY A 153 2.44 -34.96 32.09
CA GLY A 153 3.07 -34.48 30.86
C GLY A 153 4.22 -35.36 30.32
N GLY A 154 4.89 -34.87 29.28
CA GLY A 154 6.13 -35.46 28.72
C GLY A 154 5.96 -36.42 27.54
N ILE A 155 7.07 -37.05 27.14
CA ILE A 155 7.20 -37.89 25.93
C ILE A 155 6.38 -39.19 26.01
N SER A 156 5.92 -39.66 24.84
CA SER A 156 5.31 -40.99 24.62
C SER A 156 6.03 -41.67 23.46
N PRO A 157 6.50 -42.93 23.59
CA PRO A 157 6.41 -43.80 24.76
C PRO A 157 7.28 -43.30 25.93
N ARG A 158 6.88 -43.61 27.17
CA ARG A 158 7.66 -43.25 28.36
C ARG A 158 8.84 -44.21 28.54
N PRO A 159 9.96 -43.75 29.12
CA PRO A 159 11.07 -44.65 29.40
C PRO A 159 10.65 -45.70 30.44
N THR A 160 11.23 -46.89 30.33
CA THR A 160 11.11 -47.91 31.38
C THR A 160 11.72 -47.36 32.66
N ILE A 161 10.96 -47.42 33.75
CA ILE A 161 11.45 -47.10 35.09
C ILE A 161 11.67 -48.39 35.87
N ARG A 162 12.43 -48.31 36.95
CA ARG A 162 12.66 -49.40 37.89
C ARG A 162 12.39 -48.90 39.29
N PHE A 163 11.60 -49.68 40.01
CA PHE A 163 11.38 -49.52 41.43
C PHE A 163 12.19 -50.53 42.21
N GLN A 164 12.93 -50.03 43.19
CA GLN A 164 13.68 -50.84 44.15
C GLN A 164 13.10 -50.63 45.54
N LEU A 165 12.60 -51.71 46.13
CA LEU A 165 12.06 -51.73 47.48
C LEU A 165 13.17 -52.00 48.49
N PHE A 166 13.34 -51.07 49.42
CA PHE A 166 14.26 -51.18 50.55
C PHE A 166 13.48 -51.39 51.84
N ARG A 167 14.13 -52.04 52.81
CA ARG A 167 13.62 -52.19 54.18
C ARG A 167 14.68 -51.77 55.19
N ARG A 168 14.25 -51.28 56.34
CA ARG A 168 15.12 -51.02 57.51
C ARG A 168 14.37 -51.23 58.81
N THR A 169 15.06 -51.53 59.89
CA THR A 169 14.48 -51.40 61.24
C THR A 169 14.78 -50.01 61.79
N SER A 170 14.29 -49.70 63.00
CA SER A 170 14.68 -48.48 63.72
C SER A 170 16.17 -48.42 64.09
N GLN A 171 16.93 -49.50 63.89
CA GLN A 171 18.33 -49.62 64.31
C GLN A 171 19.30 -49.89 63.15
N THR A 172 18.79 -50.13 61.93
CA THR A 172 19.63 -50.50 60.77
C THR A 172 19.53 -49.48 59.66
N SER A 173 20.57 -49.43 58.82
CA SER A 173 20.51 -48.74 57.53
C SER A 173 19.58 -49.50 56.56
N PRO A 174 18.99 -48.81 55.56
CA PRO A 174 18.22 -49.45 54.50
C PRO A 174 19.02 -50.53 53.77
N GLU A 175 18.39 -51.68 53.55
CA GLU A 175 18.88 -52.75 52.68
C GLU A 175 17.84 -53.07 51.61
N LEU A 176 18.30 -53.57 50.46
CA LEU A 176 17.42 -53.98 49.37
C LEU A 176 16.64 -55.23 49.80
N VAL A 177 15.32 -55.20 49.64
CA VAL A 177 14.47 -56.38 49.88
C VAL A 177 14.84 -57.47 48.87
N PRO A 178 14.96 -58.75 49.26
CA PRO A 178 15.15 -59.86 48.32
C PRO A 178 14.06 -59.86 47.24
N ASN A 179 14.44 -59.88 45.96
CA ASN A 179 13.52 -59.71 44.82
C ASN A 179 12.71 -58.40 44.84
N GLY A 180 13.19 -57.38 45.54
CA GLY A 180 12.54 -56.07 45.68
C GLY A 180 12.62 -55.17 44.45
N THR A 181 13.13 -55.66 43.32
CA THR A 181 13.29 -54.87 42.09
C THR A 181 12.22 -55.22 41.07
N ILE A 182 11.47 -54.23 40.59
CA ILE A 182 10.45 -54.37 39.54
C ILE A 182 10.69 -53.31 38.47
N ASP A 183 10.79 -53.73 37.22
CA ASP A 183 10.87 -52.84 36.05
C ASP A 183 9.45 -52.57 35.51
N LEU A 184 9.12 -51.31 35.31
CA LEU A 184 7.84 -50.84 34.79
C LEU A 184 8.07 -50.26 33.39
N PRO A 185 7.87 -51.04 32.32
CA PRO A 185 7.91 -50.53 30.94
C PRO A 185 6.74 -49.57 30.69
N ASP A 186 6.80 -48.85 29.56
CA ASP A 186 5.75 -47.90 29.17
C ASP A 186 4.33 -48.49 29.29
N GLY A 187 3.40 -47.70 29.82
CA GLY A 187 2.04 -48.13 30.14
C GLY A 187 1.86 -48.89 31.47
N THR A 188 2.92 -49.31 32.15
CA THR A 188 2.83 -49.98 33.46
C THR A 188 2.77 -48.93 34.57
N THR A 189 1.70 -48.95 35.38
CA THR A 189 1.42 -47.91 36.39
C THR A 189 1.47 -48.40 37.83
N SER A 190 1.81 -49.65 38.10
CA SER A 190 1.89 -50.15 39.47
C SER A 190 2.88 -51.30 39.64
N ALA A 191 3.35 -51.46 40.87
CA ALA A 191 4.18 -52.55 41.34
C ALA A 191 3.65 -53.05 42.70
N LYS A 192 3.75 -54.36 42.94
CA LYS A 192 3.28 -55.00 44.17
C LYS A 192 4.30 -56.03 44.62
N TRP A 193 4.66 -55.97 45.91
CA TRP A 193 5.51 -56.94 46.57
C TRP A 193 4.70 -57.65 47.65
N GLU A 194 4.77 -58.97 47.67
CA GLU A 194 4.05 -59.84 48.60
C GLU A 194 5.03 -60.77 49.31
N ASN A 195 4.56 -61.43 50.36
CA ASN A 195 5.35 -62.33 51.19
C ASN A 195 6.55 -61.64 51.89
N LEU A 196 6.38 -60.36 52.22
CA LEU A 196 7.43 -59.57 52.85
C LEU A 196 7.57 -59.91 54.33
N GLU A 197 8.81 -60.12 54.76
CA GLU A 197 9.15 -60.18 56.19
C GLU A 197 8.79 -58.85 56.86
N GLU A 198 7.96 -58.89 57.90
CA GLU A 198 7.49 -57.68 58.61
C GLU A 198 8.45 -57.23 59.72
N THR A 199 9.35 -58.11 60.15
CA THR A 199 10.30 -57.86 61.23
C THR A 199 11.66 -58.50 60.95
N ASP A 200 12.70 -58.00 61.60
CA ASP A 200 13.99 -58.69 61.66
C ASP A 200 13.97 -59.92 62.60
N HIS A 201 15.12 -60.59 62.75
CA HIS A 201 15.25 -61.75 63.63
C HIS A 201 15.09 -61.42 65.12
N ASN A 202 15.13 -60.13 65.50
CA ASN A 202 14.92 -59.64 66.87
C ASN A 202 13.47 -59.19 67.11
N GLY A 203 12.60 -59.31 66.09
CA GLY A 203 11.20 -58.87 66.17
C GLY A 203 11.02 -57.35 66.06
N LEU A 204 12.04 -56.60 65.62
CA LEU A 204 11.92 -55.18 65.30
C LEU A 204 11.27 -55.04 63.92
N LYS A 205 10.23 -54.20 63.84
CA LYS A 205 9.46 -54.00 62.61
C LYS A 205 10.29 -53.35 61.50
N TYR A 206 10.11 -53.84 60.28
CA TYR A 206 10.64 -53.20 59.09
C TYR A 206 9.76 -52.02 58.67
N GLU A 207 10.41 -50.93 58.26
CA GLU A 207 9.85 -49.84 57.48
C GLU A 207 10.33 -49.99 56.03
N PHE A 208 9.42 -49.86 55.08
CA PHE A 208 9.72 -49.98 53.65
C PHE A 208 9.80 -48.62 52.96
N THR A 209 10.77 -48.46 52.07
CA THR A 209 10.95 -47.27 51.24
C THR A 209 11.24 -47.68 49.80
N ILE A 210 10.94 -46.80 48.86
CA ILE A 210 11.16 -47.04 47.43
C ILE A 210 12.19 -46.06 46.87
N GLU A 211 13.02 -46.54 45.95
CA GLU A 211 13.84 -45.71 45.07
C GLU A 211 13.42 -45.93 43.62
N GLU A 212 13.33 -44.83 42.87
CA GLU A 212 13.10 -44.86 41.42
C GLU A 212 14.42 -44.73 40.67
N SER A 213 14.58 -45.50 39.60
CA SER A 213 15.58 -45.31 38.57
C SER A 213 14.95 -45.40 37.19
N TYR A 214 15.62 -44.89 36.16
CA TYR A 214 15.17 -44.97 34.77
C TYR A 214 16.20 -45.67 33.88
N SER A 215 15.73 -46.35 32.83
CA SER A 215 16.61 -46.98 31.85
C SER A 215 17.00 -46.01 30.74
N ASP A 216 18.29 -45.92 30.43
CA ASP A 216 18.82 -45.28 29.22
C ASP A 216 20.01 -46.11 28.69
N ASN A 217 19.97 -46.47 27.39
CA ASN A 217 20.94 -47.34 26.72
C ASN A 217 21.30 -48.63 27.51
N ASN A 218 20.28 -49.34 28.00
CA ASN A 218 20.39 -50.54 28.85
C ASN A 218 21.07 -50.34 30.22
N ASN A 219 21.37 -49.11 30.62
CA ASN A 219 21.84 -48.78 31.97
C ASN A 219 20.73 -48.12 32.79
N PHE A 220 20.73 -48.34 34.11
CA PHE A 220 19.77 -47.71 35.02
C PHE A 220 20.43 -46.61 35.83
N TYR A 221 19.79 -45.44 35.84
CA TYR A 221 20.26 -44.26 36.56
C TYR A 221 19.27 -43.90 37.67
N LEU A 222 19.79 -43.65 38.87
CA LEU A 222 18.98 -43.28 40.03
C LEU A 222 18.29 -41.93 39.81
N GLY A 223 16.99 -41.85 40.10
CA GLY A 223 16.17 -40.65 40.00
C GLY A 223 15.17 -40.69 38.84
N ALA A 224 14.52 -39.53 38.62
CA ALA A 224 13.59 -39.34 37.53
C ALA A 224 14.31 -39.31 36.17
N PRO A 225 13.66 -39.72 35.06
CA PRO A 225 14.22 -39.57 33.72
C PRO A 225 14.51 -38.10 33.36
N PRO A 226 15.44 -37.85 32.41
CA PRO A 226 15.77 -36.50 31.98
C PRO A 226 14.52 -35.72 31.52
N GLY A 227 14.40 -34.48 31.97
CA GLY A 227 13.23 -33.65 31.70
C GLY A 227 12.03 -33.95 32.60
N PHE A 228 12.18 -34.77 33.64
CA PHE A 228 11.15 -34.96 34.67
C PHE A 228 11.69 -34.65 36.07
N THR A 229 10.78 -34.25 36.95
CA THR A 229 11.00 -34.17 38.40
C THR A 229 10.12 -35.19 39.10
N ALA A 230 10.65 -35.94 40.08
CA ALA A 230 9.91 -36.96 40.83
C ALA A 230 9.45 -36.44 42.20
N THR A 231 8.21 -36.79 42.59
CA THR A 231 7.73 -36.72 43.97
C THR A 231 7.34 -38.11 44.47
N ILE A 232 7.53 -38.37 45.76
CA ILE A 232 7.23 -39.67 46.39
C ILE A 232 6.32 -39.40 47.60
N ASP A 233 5.08 -39.90 47.52
CA ASP A 233 4.03 -39.67 48.52
C ASP A 233 3.61 -41.00 49.16
N TYR A 234 4.05 -41.24 50.40
CA TYR A 234 3.72 -42.45 51.16
C TYR A 234 2.34 -42.34 51.83
N ALA A 235 1.59 -43.45 51.82
CA ALA A 235 0.38 -43.56 52.62
C ALA A 235 0.69 -43.54 54.14
N LEU A 236 -0.29 -43.15 54.95
CA LEU A 236 -0.14 -43.04 56.41
C LEU A 236 0.27 -44.37 57.08
N ASP A 237 -0.14 -45.51 56.53
CA ASP A 237 0.21 -46.84 57.03
C ASP A 237 1.59 -47.34 56.53
N LYS A 238 2.24 -46.58 55.63
CA LYS A 238 3.50 -46.92 54.94
C LYS A 238 3.48 -48.29 54.26
N LYS A 239 2.30 -48.77 53.85
CA LYS A 239 2.16 -50.00 53.03
C LYS A 239 1.97 -49.70 51.55
N SER A 240 1.80 -48.42 51.19
CA SER A 240 1.72 -48.00 49.80
C SER A 240 2.35 -46.64 49.55
N VAL A 241 2.70 -46.38 48.28
CA VAL A 241 3.35 -45.14 47.84
C VAL A 241 2.90 -44.74 46.44
N ILE A 242 2.78 -43.45 46.17
CA ILE A 242 2.60 -42.89 44.83
C ILE A 242 3.89 -42.18 44.43
N VAL A 243 4.47 -42.58 43.30
CA VAL A 243 5.64 -41.91 42.70
C VAL A 243 5.14 -41.13 41.49
N THR A 244 5.29 -39.80 41.47
CA THR A 244 4.80 -38.94 40.39
C THR A 244 5.96 -38.30 39.64
N ASN A 245 6.08 -38.53 38.33
CA ASN A 245 7.02 -37.79 37.48
C ASN A 245 6.32 -36.65 36.74
N THR A 246 6.77 -35.42 36.95
CA THR A 246 6.24 -34.22 36.28
C THR A 246 7.24 -33.71 35.26
N TYR A 247 6.80 -33.60 34.01
CA TYR A 247 7.63 -33.11 32.92
C TYR A 247 7.99 -31.63 33.12
N THR A 248 9.29 -31.35 33.06
CA THR A 248 9.88 -30.01 33.08
C THR A 248 10.58 -29.80 31.75
N ALA A 249 10.01 -28.95 30.88
CA ALA A 249 10.61 -28.65 29.58
C ALA A 249 12.00 -28.02 29.78
N ALA A 250 13.05 -28.65 29.24
CA ALA A 250 14.37 -28.05 29.20
C ALA A 250 14.31 -26.74 28.40
N THR A 251 15.19 -25.77 28.71
CA THR A 251 15.23 -24.47 28.04
C THR A 251 16.56 -24.25 27.32
N ILE A 252 16.53 -23.41 26.28
CA ILE A 252 17.71 -22.96 25.52
C ILE A 252 17.62 -21.48 25.22
N ASP A 253 18.77 -20.82 25.12
CA ASP A 253 18.83 -19.46 24.61
C ASP A 253 18.78 -19.48 23.08
N ILE A 254 17.86 -18.69 22.50
CA ILE A 254 17.79 -18.50 21.06
C ILE A 254 18.50 -17.19 20.72
N VAL A 255 19.57 -17.27 19.94
CA VAL A 255 20.31 -16.10 19.46
C VAL A 255 20.02 -15.91 17.98
N ALA A 256 19.50 -14.74 17.62
CA ALA A 256 19.38 -14.33 16.22
C ALA A 256 20.41 -13.26 15.87
N LYS A 257 20.93 -13.33 14.64
CA LYS A 257 21.96 -12.42 14.12
C LYS A 257 21.38 -11.53 13.03
N LYS A 258 21.74 -10.24 13.09
CA LYS A 258 21.49 -9.25 12.05
C LYS A 258 22.78 -8.95 11.29
N VAL A 259 22.69 -9.00 9.97
CA VAL A 259 23.79 -8.65 9.06
C VAL A 259 23.29 -7.58 8.07
N TRP A 260 24.14 -6.61 7.78
CA TRP A 260 23.91 -5.60 6.75
C TRP A 260 25.01 -5.74 5.68
N VAL A 261 24.61 -5.75 4.40
CA VAL A 261 25.51 -5.93 3.25
C VAL A 261 25.32 -4.75 2.32
N ASN A 262 26.31 -3.85 2.32
CA ASN A 262 26.22 -2.53 1.67
C ASN A 262 25.05 -1.71 2.26
N GLY A 263 25.18 -0.39 2.33
CA GLY A 263 24.18 0.45 2.98
C GLY A 263 24.73 1.79 3.41
N VAL A 264 23.81 2.68 3.73
CA VAL A 264 24.07 4.05 4.17
C VAL A 264 23.99 4.13 5.70
N ASP A 265 24.87 4.92 6.32
CA ASP A 265 24.89 5.19 7.76
C ASP A 265 24.02 6.44 8.03
N PRO A 266 23.06 6.42 8.98
CA PRO A 266 22.72 5.36 9.93
C PRO A 266 21.95 4.19 9.32
N ILE A 267 22.34 2.97 9.69
CA ILE A 267 21.53 1.79 9.40
C ILE A 267 20.18 1.87 10.14
N PRO A 268 19.07 1.53 9.47
CA PRO A 268 17.74 1.70 10.06
C PRO A 268 17.47 0.74 11.23
N GLU A 269 16.66 1.21 12.18
CA GLU A 269 16.13 0.37 13.28
C GLU A 269 15.19 -0.69 12.69
N VAL A 270 15.35 -1.94 13.16
CA VAL A 270 14.46 -3.06 12.82
C VAL A 270 14.05 -3.79 14.10
N ALA A 271 13.06 -4.66 14.02
CA ALA A 271 12.72 -5.55 15.12
C ALA A 271 12.54 -6.98 14.63
N PHE A 272 12.82 -7.94 15.52
CA PHE A 272 12.62 -9.35 15.28
C PHE A 272 11.46 -9.88 16.11
N ARG A 273 10.52 -10.53 15.42
CA ARG A 273 9.48 -11.37 16.04
C ARG A 273 9.94 -12.82 16.01
N LEU A 274 9.96 -13.46 17.17
CA LEU A 274 10.35 -14.86 17.31
C LEU A 274 9.14 -15.78 17.10
N TYR A 275 9.35 -16.83 16.32
CA TYR A 275 8.38 -17.87 16.02
C TYR A 275 8.92 -19.22 16.48
N ARG A 276 8.00 -20.10 16.87
CA ARG A 276 8.31 -21.50 17.19
C ARG A 276 7.37 -22.44 16.44
N GLN A 277 7.84 -23.65 16.17
CA GLN A 277 7.06 -24.74 15.58
C GLN A 277 7.63 -26.09 15.99
N SER A 278 6.84 -27.15 15.96
CA SER A 278 7.30 -28.52 16.17
C SER A 278 6.53 -29.46 15.24
N ASP A 279 6.85 -30.75 15.26
CA ASP A 279 6.09 -31.76 14.49
C ASP A 279 4.62 -31.86 14.93
N THR A 280 4.28 -31.39 16.13
CA THR A 280 2.93 -31.51 16.69
C THR A 280 2.22 -30.18 16.93
N THR A 281 2.93 -29.06 16.76
CA THR A 281 2.42 -27.70 16.97
C THR A 281 2.73 -26.85 15.73
N PRO A 282 1.72 -26.26 15.07
CA PRO A 282 1.94 -25.42 13.90
C PRO A 282 2.80 -24.19 14.26
N ARG A 283 3.38 -23.58 13.23
CA ARG A 283 4.17 -22.37 13.40
C ARG A 283 3.34 -21.24 13.99
N GLU A 284 3.80 -20.71 15.12
CA GLU A 284 3.15 -19.61 15.83
C GLU A 284 4.15 -18.54 16.27
N ALA A 285 3.68 -17.30 16.36
CA ALA A 285 4.44 -16.21 16.94
C ALA A 285 4.42 -16.29 18.47
N LEU A 286 5.54 -15.97 19.11
CA LEU A 286 5.54 -15.71 20.54
C LEU A 286 4.81 -14.38 20.84
N PRO A 287 4.36 -14.17 22.10
CA PRO A 287 3.61 -12.97 22.47
C PRO A 287 4.40 -11.68 22.17
N ASP A 288 3.68 -10.58 21.91
CA ASP A 288 4.28 -9.32 21.42
C ASP A 288 5.28 -8.68 22.41
N ASP A 289 5.18 -8.99 23.71
CA ASP A 289 6.16 -8.56 24.73
C ASP A 289 7.55 -9.20 24.56
N GLN A 290 7.65 -10.26 23.75
CA GLN A 290 8.91 -10.91 23.37
C GLN A 290 9.55 -10.30 22.12
N ILE A 291 8.92 -9.33 21.43
CA ILE A 291 9.54 -8.69 20.27
C ILE A 291 10.81 -7.96 20.71
N LYS A 292 11.92 -8.21 20.00
CA LYS A 292 13.19 -7.53 20.25
C LYS A 292 13.41 -6.47 19.19
N THR A 293 13.49 -5.21 19.63
CA THR A 293 13.95 -4.10 18.78
C THR A 293 15.46 -4.10 18.73
N LEU A 294 16.02 -3.92 17.53
CA LEU A 294 17.44 -3.82 17.26
C LEU A 294 17.75 -2.37 16.86
N PRO A 295 18.27 -1.55 17.80
CA PRO A 295 18.79 -0.22 17.49
C PRO A 295 19.91 -0.29 16.43
N ALA A 296 20.13 0.82 15.74
CA ALA A 296 21.23 0.98 14.79
C ALA A 296 22.57 0.52 15.40
N GLY A 297 23.26 -0.38 14.71
CA GLY A 297 24.53 -0.98 15.15
C GLY A 297 24.40 -2.32 15.89
N THR A 298 23.19 -2.75 16.26
CA THR A 298 22.97 -4.03 16.95
C THR A 298 23.06 -5.21 15.99
N THR A 299 23.99 -6.14 16.23
CA THR A 299 24.22 -7.30 15.35
C THR A 299 23.58 -8.60 15.84
N THR A 300 23.13 -8.67 17.10
CA THR A 300 22.57 -9.89 17.69
C THR A 300 21.52 -9.58 18.75
N VAL A 301 20.51 -10.44 18.87
CA VAL A 301 19.54 -10.44 19.97
C VAL A 301 19.36 -11.85 20.52
N THR A 302 19.08 -11.96 21.82
CA THR A 302 18.91 -13.23 22.52
C THR A 302 17.56 -13.29 23.22
N TRP A 303 16.86 -14.41 23.07
CA TRP A 303 15.73 -14.82 23.88
C TRP A 303 16.18 -15.92 24.84
N PRO A 304 16.36 -15.63 26.14
CA PRO A 304 16.81 -16.63 27.09
C PRO A 304 15.68 -17.59 27.45
N ASP A 305 16.06 -18.77 27.92
CA ASP A 305 15.14 -19.74 28.54
C ASP A 305 13.94 -20.18 27.69
N MET A 306 14.12 -20.28 26.37
CA MET A 306 13.06 -20.75 25.46
C MET A 306 12.89 -22.27 25.55
N PRO A 307 11.65 -22.80 25.67
CA PRO A 307 11.42 -24.24 25.77
C PRO A 307 12.03 -25.03 24.60
N THR A 308 12.75 -26.11 24.86
CA THR A 308 13.31 -26.97 23.81
C THR A 308 12.28 -27.89 23.19
N PHE A 309 11.20 -28.22 23.91
CA PHE A 309 10.15 -29.14 23.48
C PHE A 309 8.77 -28.57 23.76
N ASP A 310 7.79 -29.00 22.97
CA ASP A 310 6.38 -28.74 23.22
C ASP A 310 5.83 -29.63 24.34
N SER A 311 4.55 -29.42 24.69
CA SER A 311 3.86 -30.18 25.74
C SER A 311 3.68 -31.67 25.44
N LYS A 312 3.94 -32.11 24.20
CA LYS A 312 3.91 -33.51 23.76
C LYS A 312 5.31 -34.10 23.60
N GLY A 313 6.36 -33.33 23.87
CA GLY A 313 7.75 -33.75 23.83
C GLY A 313 8.42 -33.66 22.44
N SER A 314 7.80 -33.02 21.44
CA SER A 314 8.45 -32.76 20.15
C SER A 314 9.30 -31.49 20.22
N ARG A 315 10.49 -31.52 19.60
CA ARG A 315 11.47 -30.43 19.70
C ARG A 315 10.96 -29.18 18.97
N PHE A 316 11.04 -28.02 19.62
CA PHE A 316 10.77 -26.75 18.95
C PHE A 316 11.92 -26.37 18.02
N ALA A 317 11.57 -26.02 16.79
CA ALA A 317 12.40 -25.24 15.89
C ALA A 317 12.01 -23.77 16.00
N TYR A 318 13.00 -22.90 16.25
CA TYR A 318 12.82 -21.47 16.37
C TYR A 318 13.27 -20.75 15.10
N SER A 319 12.58 -19.67 14.75
CA SER A 319 12.90 -18.83 13.59
C SER A 319 12.50 -17.38 13.86
N VAL A 320 13.16 -16.41 13.22
CA VAL A 320 12.76 -15.01 13.31
C VAL A 320 12.19 -14.47 12.00
N VAL A 321 11.36 -13.45 12.12
CA VAL A 321 10.93 -12.60 11.00
C VAL A 321 11.27 -11.14 11.35
N GLU A 322 11.84 -10.44 10.38
CA GLU A 322 12.12 -9.00 10.48
C GLU A 322 10.82 -8.20 10.26
N GLY A 323 10.67 -7.13 11.04
CA GLY A 323 9.62 -6.16 10.85
C GLY A 323 10.03 -4.74 11.23
N LEU A 324 9.14 -3.81 10.89
CA LEU A 324 9.27 -2.39 11.14
C LEU A 324 8.16 -1.91 12.06
N TRP A 325 8.53 -1.08 13.03
CA TRP A 325 7.57 -0.39 13.87
C TRP A 325 6.88 0.75 13.11
N ASN A 326 5.60 0.94 13.37
CA ASN A 326 4.94 2.21 13.07
C ASN A 326 5.50 3.35 13.96
N ALA A 327 5.17 4.60 13.63
CA ALA A 327 5.78 5.78 14.24
C ALA A 327 5.64 5.86 15.78
N ASP A 328 4.57 5.30 16.35
CA ASP A 328 4.27 5.25 17.78
C ASP A 328 4.71 3.93 18.45
N LYS A 329 5.37 3.01 17.72
CA LYS A 329 5.89 1.71 18.20
C LYS A 329 4.83 0.80 18.83
N THR A 330 3.62 0.81 18.27
CA THR A 330 2.48 0.00 18.74
C THR A 330 2.16 -1.17 17.81
N ILE A 331 2.51 -1.07 16.53
CA ILE A 331 2.24 -2.10 15.51
C ILE A 331 3.54 -2.43 14.80
N LEU A 332 3.88 -3.73 14.77
CA LEU A 332 4.97 -4.28 13.98
C LEU A 332 4.43 -4.84 12.67
N THR A 333 4.90 -4.32 11.53
CA THR A 333 4.62 -4.89 10.20
C THR A 333 5.82 -5.69 9.72
N GLU A 334 5.60 -6.94 9.31
CA GLU A 334 6.67 -7.78 8.75
C GLU A 334 7.16 -7.22 7.42
N GLY A 335 8.48 -7.14 7.26
CA GLY A 335 9.11 -6.53 6.10
C GLY A 335 10.48 -5.96 6.42
N SER A 336 11.14 -5.46 5.38
CA SER A 336 12.45 -4.83 5.47
C SER A 336 12.35 -3.33 5.28
N PRO A 337 13.34 -2.56 5.80
CA PRO A 337 13.44 -1.14 5.51
C PRO A 337 13.45 -0.86 4.01
N ILE A 338 12.99 0.35 3.64
CA ILE A 338 13.07 0.83 2.27
C ILE A 338 14.51 0.73 1.76
N ASP A 339 14.69 0.41 0.47
CA ASP A 339 16.01 0.23 -0.15
C ASP A 339 16.82 -0.96 0.36
N TYR A 340 16.23 -1.89 1.13
CA TYR A 340 16.88 -3.13 1.54
C TYR A 340 16.08 -4.38 1.16
N ALA A 341 16.78 -5.43 0.77
CA ALA A 341 16.22 -6.77 0.58
C ALA A 341 16.72 -7.70 1.69
N ALA A 342 15.80 -8.26 2.49
CA ALA A 342 16.12 -9.28 3.48
C ALA A 342 16.28 -10.66 2.85
N THR A 343 17.30 -11.37 3.30
CA THR A 343 17.47 -12.81 3.10
C THR A 343 17.66 -13.48 4.46
N TYR A 344 17.29 -14.77 4.54
CA TYR A 344 17.31 -15.55 5.77
C TYR A 344 18.25 -16.75 5.60
N SER A 345 18.98 -17.12 6.65
CA SER A 345 19.66 -18.41 6.74
C SER A 345 18.66 -19.57 6.69
N THR A 346 19.16 -20.80 6.51
CA THR A 346 18.33 -22.02 6.45
C THR A 346 17.50 -22.24 7.73
N ASP A 347 18.06 -21.94 8.90
CA ASP A 347 17.37 -21.95 10.19
C ASP A 347 16.53 -20.68 10.45
N ARG A 348 16.65 -19.67 9.57
CA ARG A 348 16.05 -18.34 9.70
C ARG A 348 16.38 -17.63 11.02
N LEU A 349 17.53 -17.90 11.63
CA LEU A 349 18.05 -17.17 12.79
C LEU A 349 19.09 -16.11 12.43
N THR A 350 19.55 -16.06 11.17
CA THR A 350 20.33 -14.94 10.64
C THR A 350 19.51 -14.21 9.57
N VAL A 351 19.33 -12.91 9.75
CA VAL A 351 18.69 -12.02 8.77
C VAL A 351 19.73 -11.10 8.16
N THR A 352 19.90 -11.15 6.85
CA THR A 352 20.84 -10.30 6.10
C THR A 352 20.06 -9.31 5.25
N ASN A 353 20.20 -8.01 5.54
CA ASN A 353 19.69 -6.96 4.65
C ASN A 353 20.78 -6.53 3.69
N THR A 354 20.50 -6.62 2.40
CA THR A 354 21.38 -6.13 1.35
C THR A 354 20.82 -4.83 0.81
N TYR A 355 21.61 -3.75 0.79
CA TYR A 355 21.17 -2.49 0.22
C TYR A 355 20.95 -2.64 -1.29
N SER A 356 19.72 -2.32 -1.70
CA SER A 356 19.19 -2.41 -3.04
C SER A 356 18.30 -1.18 -3.25
N PRO A 357 18.88 -0.02 -3.61
CA PRO A 357 18.15 1.23 -3.75
C PRO A 357 17.04 1.10 -4.80
N GLN A 358 15.90 1.72 -4.54
CA GLN A 358 14.84 1.86 -5.53
C GLN A 358 15.34 2.66 -6.73
N THR A 359 15.26 2.07 -7.92
CA THR A 359 15.63 2.72 -9.18
C THR A 359 14.39 2.86 -10.07
N PRO A 360 13.49 3.82 -9.81
CA PRO A 360 12.31 4.04 -10.65
C PRO A 360 12.68 4.63 -12.02
N ASN A 361 11.72 4.58 -12.94
CA ASN A 361 11.81 5.24 -14.23
C ASN A 361 11.46 6.73 -14.08
N ILE A 362 12.24 7.61 -14.70
CA ILE A 362 11.97 9.06 -14.74
C ILE A 362 11.49 9.42 -16.14
N THR A 363 10.31 10.04 -16.25
CA THR A 363 9.74 10.48 -17.52
C THR A 363 9.75 12.00 -17.60
N ALA A 364 10.24 12.55 -18.71
CA ALA A 364 10.13 13.96 -19.05
C ALA A 364 9.16 14.18 -20.21
N THR A 365 8.48 15.33 -20.22
CA THR A 365 7.49 15.69 -21.23
C THR A 365 7.93 16.88 -22.08
N LYS A 366 7.50 16.85 -23.34
CA LYS A 366 7.71 17.91 -24.32
C LYS A 366 6.37 18.49 -24.74
N ASP A 367 6.23 19.79 -24.49
CA ASP A 367 5.07 20.56 -24.90
C ASP A 367 5.45 21.53 -26.02
N TRP A 368 4.55 21.66 -27.00
CA TRP A 368 4.69 22.58 -28.12
C TRP A 368 3.49 23.50 -28.16
N GLU A 369 3.73 24.80 -28.03
CA GLU A 369 2.71 25.84 -28.14
C GLU A 369 2.80 26.51 -29.52
N GLY A 370 1.83 26.22 -30.39
CA GLY A 370 1.76 26.79 -31.74
C GLY A 370 2.81 26.26 -32.72
N GLY A 371 2.95 26.98 -33.84
CA GLY A 371 3.87 26.66 -34.94
C GLY A 371 3.44 25.49 -35.82
N PRO A 372 4.26 25.13 -36.83
CA PRO A 372 3.91 24.17 -37.89
C PRO A 372 3.51 22.79 -37.38
N ALA A 373 2.70 22.05 -38.14
CA ALA A 373 2.25 20.70 -37.75
C ALA A 373 3.41 19.72 -37.52
N THR A 374 4.46 19.79 -38.34
CA THR A 374 5.71 19.06 -38.15
C THR A 374 6.63 19.84 -37.22
N LYS A 375 7.03 19.25 -36.10
CA LYS A 375 7.90 19.89 -35.10
C LYS A 375 9.38 19.51 -35.33
N PRO A 376 10.33 20.40 -35.06
CA PRO A 376 11.76 20.07 -35.08
C PRO A 376 12.10 18.90 -34.14
N THR A 377 13.02 18.03 -34.55
CA THR A 377 13.60 17.02 -33.65
C THR A 377 14.46 17.70 -32.59
N VAL A 378 14.24 17.32 -31.34
CA VAL A 378 15.01 17.79 -30.18
C VAL A 378 15.49 16.59 -29.37
N TRP A 379 16.42 16.81 -28.44
CA TRP A 379 16.89 15.78 -27.53
C TRP A 379 16.76 16.28 -26.10
N PHE A 380 16.53 15.35 -25.18
CA PHE A 380 16.52 15.64 -23.75
C PHE A 380 17.73 15.02 -23.06
N LYS A 381 18.30 15.80 -22.14
CA LYS A 381 19.36 15.35 -21.23
C LYS A 381 18.86 15.50 -19.79
N LEU A 382 18.99 14.43 -19.00
CA LEU A 382 18.50 14.37 -17.64
C LEU A 382 19.54 14.92 -16.65
N PHE A 383 19.07 15.74 -15.73
CA PHE A 383 19.84 16.33 -14.64
C PHE A 383 19.20 15.98 -13.29
N ARG A 384 20.00 15.98 -12.23
CA ARG A 384 19.56 15.78 -10.85
C ARG A 384 20.30 16.72 -9.91
N GLN A 385 19.70 17.00 -8.76
CA GLN A 385 20.32 17.78 -7.68
C GLN A 385 19.65 17.46 -6.34
N ILE A 386 20.38 17.61 -5.23
CA ILE A 386 19.76 17.66 -3.90
C ILE A 386 19.36 19.09 -3.55
N VAL A 387 18.52 19.29 -2.53
CA VAL A 387 18.10 20.63 -2.10
C VAL A 387 19.32 21.48 -1.72
N GLY A 388 19.54 22.59 -2.43
CA GLY A 388 20.67 23.50 -2.19
C GLY A 388 22.02 23.02 -2.74
N GLY A 389 22.08 21.86 -3.39
CA GLY A 389 23.28 21.34 -4.06
C GLY A 389 23.47 21.85 -5.49
N PRO A 390 24.61 21.52 -6.13
CA PRO A 390 24.84 21.82 -7.54
C PRO A 390 23.93 20.97 -8.45
N LEU A 391 23.57 21.52 -9.61
CA LEU A 391 22.88 20.79 -10.65
C LEU A 391 23.89 19.95 -11.45
N GLU A 392 23.67 18.64 -11.50
CA GLU A 392 24.57 17.68 -12.13
C GLU A 392 23.83 16.83 -13.16
N GLU A 393 24.58 16.27 -14.11
CA GLU A 393 24.03 15.29 -15.06
C GLU A 393 23.69 14.00 -14.32
N ALA A 394 22.54 13.40 -14.63
CA ALA A 394 22.20 12.10 -14.08
C ALA A 394 23.18 11.04 -14.63
N PRO A 395 23.93 10.31 -13.78
CA PRO A 395 24.87 9.28 -14.23
C PRO A 395 24.15 8.21 -15.04
N ASP A 396 24.82 7.69 -16.07
CA ASP A 396 24.33 6.63 -16.95
C ASP A 396 23.02 6.95 -17.70
N ALA A 397 22.52 8.18 -17.62
CA ALA A 397 21.35 8.63 -18.38
C ALA A 397 21.77 9.04 -19.81
N GLU A 398 21.31 8.29 -20.80
CA GLU A 398 21.55 8.59 -22.21
C GLU A 398 20.81 9.87 -22.66
N ILE A 399 21.30 10.51 -23.71
CA ILE A 399 20.58 11.60 -24.38
C ILE A 399 19.48 10.98 -25.25
N LEU A 400 18.22 11.28 -24.97
CA LEU A 400 17.07 10.67 -25.66
C LEU A 400 16.51 11.59 -26.75
N GLU A 401 16.27 11.03 -27.94
CA GLU A 401 15.73 11.72 -29.12
C GLU A 401 14.20 11.86 -29.05
N LEU A 402 13.70 13.05 -29.32
CA LEU A 402 12.28 13.35 -29.51
C LEU A 402 12.04 13.79 -30.95
N LYS A 403 11.64 12.86 -31.79
CA LYS A 403 11.20 13.13 -33.18
C LYS A 403 9.87 13.89 -33.16
N SER A 404 9.52 14.52 -34.28
CA SER A 404 8.21 15.18 -34.46
C SER A 404 7.08 14.23 -34.05
N GLY A 405 6.27 14.64 -33.06
CA GLY A 405 5.16 13.87 -32.52
C GLY A 405 5.47 13.09 -31.23
N THR A 406 6.74 12.94 -30.84
CA THR A 406 7.13 12.38 -29.54
C THR A 406 6.96 13.44 -28.46
N THR A 407 6.09 13.18 -27.48
CA THR A 407 5.76 14.11 -26.39
C THR A 407 6.39 13.73 -25.04
N SER A 408 7.05 12.59 -24.94
CA SER A 408 7.75 12.18 -23.73
C SER A 408 8.86 11.17 -24.00
N VAL A 409 9.83 11.14 -23.09
CA VAL A 409 10.92 10.14 -23.04
C VAL A 409 11.11 9.68 -21.61
N THR A 410 11.57 8.44 -21.43
CA THR A 410 11.72 7.79 -20.13
C THR A 410 13.12 7.23 -19.97
N TRP A 411 13.80 7.61 -18.89
CA TRP A 411 15.03 6.96 -18.44
C TRP A 411 14.70 5.89 -17.41
N PRO A 412 15.03 4.61 -17.66
CA PRO A 412 14.82 3.57 -16.69
C PRO A 412 15.84 3.63 -15.55
N ASN A 413 15.50 3.02 -14.42
CA ASN A 413 16.43 2.70 -13.35
C ASN A 413 17.27 3.87 -12.81
N GLN A 414 16.66 5.02 -12.55
CA GLN A 414 17.37 6.19 -12.03
C GLN A 414 17.48 6.14 -10.51
N VAL A 415 18.69 6.38 -10.00
CA VAL A 415 18.93 6.46 -8.55
C VAL A 415 18.31 7.75 -8.00
N ILE A 416 17.38 7.62 -7.05
CA ILE A 416 16.58 8.74 -6.52
C ILE A 416 17.12 9.39 -5.25
N LYS A 417 18.19 8.85 -4.65
CA LYS A 417 18.85 9.43 -3.47
C LYS A 417 20.36 9.41 -3.59
N ASP A 418 21.03 10.34 -2.93
CA ASP A 418 22.49 10.32 -2.80
C ASP A 418 22.96 9.30 -1.73
N PRO A 419 24.27 9.07 -1.56
CA PRO A 419 24.79 8.18 -0.51
C PRO A 419 24.48 8.61 0.93
N ASP A 420 24.00 9.83 1.15
CA ASP A 420 23.64 10.38 2.46
C ASP A 420 22.11 10.37 2.70
N ASP A 421 21.36 9.62 1.88
CA ASP A 421 19.89 9.47 1.91
C ASP A 421 19.10 10.74 1.52
N ASN A 422 19.73 11.76 0.93
CA ASN A 422 19.04 12.95 0.45
C ASN A 422 18.34 12.68 -0.90
N PRO A 423 17.04 13.04 -1.06
CA PRO A 423 16.32 12.82 -2.30
C PRO A 423 16.79 13.75 -3.42
N TYR A 424 17.02 13.18 -4.61
CA TYR A 424 17.28 13.93 -5.82
C TYR A 424 16.00 14.55 -6.39
N ILE A 425 16.11 15.81 -6.80
CA ILE A 425 15.17 16.55 -7.62
C ILE A 425 15.65 16.42 -9.07
N PHE A 426 14.86 15.75 -9.92
CA PHE A 426 15.17 15.61 -11.33
C PHE A 426 14.67 16.80 -12.16
N SER A 427 15.44 17.15 -13.17
CA SER A 427 15.06 18.14 -14.18
C SER A 427 15.62 17.75 -15.55
N VAL A 428 15.09 18.34 -16.60
CA VAL A 428 15.49 18.06 -17.98
C VAL A 428 15.91 19.33 -18.68
N LYS A 429 16.91 19.23 -19.57
CA LYS A 429 17.28 20.29 -20.51
C LYS A 429 17.11 19.83 -21.94
N GLU A 430 16.64 20.73 -22.80
CA GLU A 430 16.56 20.53 -24.24
C GLU A 430 17.91 20.84 -24.90
N VAL A 431 18.42 19.83 -25.59
CA VAL A 431 19.75 19.80 -26.20
C VAL A 431 19.67 19.30 -27.65
N ASN A 432 20.78 19.44 -28.38
CA ASN A 432 20.97 18.80 -29.68
C ASN A 432 21.50 17.36 -29.51
N SER A 433 21.75 16.66 -30.61
CA SER A 433 22.25 15.29 -30.62
C SER A 433 23.64 15.10 -29.96
N THR A 434 24.39 16.19 -29.74
CA THR A 434 25.71 16.15 -29.07
C THR A 434 25.63 16.57 -27.59
N GLY A 435 24.41 16.85 -27.08
CA GLY A 435 24.19 17.24 -25.69
C GLY A 435 24.41 18.72 -25.38
N GLN A 436 24.61 19.56 -26.39
CA GLN A 436 24.75 21.01 -26.22
C GLN A 436 23.37 21.68 -26.16
N ALA A 437 23.24 22.75 -25.38
CA ALA A 437 22.00 23.51 -25.26
C ALA A 437 21.47 23.91 -26.64
N PHE A 438 20.19 23.62 -26.89
CA PHE A 438 19.56 23.84 -28.18
C PHE A 438 18.19 24.48 -28.01
N THR A 439 17.83 25.33 -28.95
CA THR A 439 16.47 25.86 -29.11
C THR A 439 16.18 25.86 -30.61
N PRO A 440 15.11 25.21 -31.06
CA PRO A 440 14.76 25.20 -32.47
C PRO A 440 14.53 26.61 -33.01
N GLU A 441 14.92 26.84 -34.26
CA GLU A 441 14.71 28.10 -34.95
C GLU A 441 13.21 28.46 -34.98
N GLY A 442 12.89 29.74 -34.73
CA GLY A 442 11.51 30.22 -34.66
C GLY A 442 10.78 29.86 -33.36
N TYR A 443 11.44 29.25 -32.37
CA TYR A 443 10.85 28.96 -31.06
C TYR A 443 11.59 29.70 -29.93
N THR A 444 10.85 29.99 -28.86
CA THR A 444 11.40 30.25 -27.54
C THR A 444 11.12 29.05 -26.66
N LYS A 445 11.98 28.78 -25.68
CA LYS A 445 11.82 27.62 -24.79
C LYS A 445 11.78 28.01 -23.32
N ILE A 446 11.03 27.23 -22.55
CA ILE A 446 10.99 27.26 -21.09
C ILE A 446 11.22 25.84 -20.58
N GLU A 447 12.12 25.68 -19.62
CA GLU A 447 12.50 24.40 -19.00
C GLU A 447 12.16 24.47 -17.51
N VAL A 448 11.21 23.64 -17.05
CA VAL A 448 10.77 23.61 -15.64
C VAL A 448 10.66 22.17 -15.18
N GLY A 449 11.52 21.77 -14.25
CA GLY A 449 11.55 20.39 -13.76
C GLY A 449 11.72 19.41 -14.92
N LEU A 450 10.78 18.48 -15.07
CA LEU A 450 10.77 17.44 -16.10
C LEU A 450 9.96 17.81 -17.36
N THR A 451 9.64 19.10 -17.55
CA THR A 451 8.87 19.57 -18.71
C THR A 451 9.63 20.64 -19.47
N VAL A 452 9.68 20.51 -20.81
CA VAL A 452 10.15 21.56 -21.71
C VAL A 452 9.03 22.01 -22.62
N THR A 453 8.70 23.30 -22.58
CA THR A 453 7.71 23.92 -23.46
C THR A 453 8.40 24.78 -24.50
N ASN A 454 8.16 24.51 -25.78
CA ASN A 454 8.58 25.38 -26.89
C ASN A 454 7.39 26.17 -27.43
N THR A 455 7.49 27.49 -27.40
CA THR A 455 6.46 28.41 -27.90
C THR A 455 6.91 29.05 -29.21
N PHE A 456 6.11 28.87 -30.26
CA PHE A 456 6.42 29.38 -31.60
C PHE A 456 6.38 30.91 -31.62
N SER A 457 7.47 31.51 -32.07
CA SER A 457 7.65 32.95 -32.17
C SER A 457 7.18 33.44 -33.53
N THR A 458 6.19 34.34 -33.54
CA THR A 458 5.67 34.98 -34.77
C THR A 458 6.39 36.30 -35.10
N ASN A 459 7.65 36.45 -34.68
CA ASN A 459 8.40 37.70 -34.76
C ASN A 459 8.89 38.02 -36.19
N GLU A 460 8.71 37.11 -37.14
CA GLU A 460 8.95 37.41 -38.54
C GLU A 460 7.93 38.44 -39.04
N THR A 461 8.45 39.62 -39.38
CA THR A 461 7.66 40.69 -39.94
C THR A 461 8.13 41.06 -41.34
N GLY A 462 7.18 41.24 -42.25
CA GLY A 462 7.40 41.66 -43.63
C GLY A 462 6.90 43.07 -43.89
N SER A 463 7.20 43.55 -45.09
CA SER A 463 6.65 44.79 -45.65
C SER A 463 5.79 44.46 -46.87
N TRP A 464 4.67 45.18 -47.03
CA TRP A 464 3.78 44.99 -48.15
C TRP A 464 3.41 46.35 -48.77
N THR A 465 3.58 46.48 -50.09
CA THR A 465 3.40 47.73 -50.83
C THR A 465 2.36 47.57 -51.94
N VAL A 466 1.54 48.59 -52.12
CA VAL A 466 0.58 48.69 -53.24
C VAL A 466 0.82 49.93 -54.07
N LYS A 467 0.48 49.84 -55.35
CA LYS A 467 0.54 50.94 -56.30
C LYS A 467 -0.87 51.46 -56.61
N LYS A 468 -0.99 52.77 -56.75
CA LYS A 468 -2.21 53.46 -57.16
C LYS A 468 -2.03 54.09 -58.53
N GLU A 469 -2.96 53.78 -59.43
CA GLU A 469 -3.03 54.32 -60.77
C GLU A 469 -4.36 55.02 -61.04
N TRP A 470 -4.31 56.05 -61.88
CA TRP A 470 -5.46 56.82 -62.31
C TRP A 470 -5.51 56.82 -63.84
N VAL A 471 -6.63 56.41 -64.40
CA VAL A 471 -6.90 56.43 -65.84
C VAL A 471 -7.90 57.55 -66.11
N ASN A 472 -7.49 58.54 -66.92
CA ASN A 472 -8.29 59.71 -67.28
C ASN A 472 -8.72 60.56 -66.07
N GLY A 473 -9.55 61.59 -66.26
CA GLY A 473 -10.12 62.46 -65.21
C GLY A 473 -9.27 63.68 -64.85
N PRO A 474 -9.76 64.51 -63.90
CA PRO A 474 -9.11 65.75 -63.47
C PRO A 474 -7.65 65.58 -63.04
N LYS A 475 -6.83 66.60 -63.31
CA LYS A 475 -5.42 66.66 -62.89
C LYS A 475 -5.26 66.56 -61.36
N ILE A 476 -6.21 67.10 -60.60
CA ILE A 476 -6.28 66.96 -59.15
C ILE A 476 -7.10 65.72 -58.83
N ARG A 477 -6.46 64.72 -58.22
CA ARG A 477 -7.09 63.47 -57.80
C ARG A 477 -7.69 63.61 -56.40
N PRO A 478 -8.87 63.03 -56.14
CA PRO A 478 -9.43 63.01 -54.79
C PRO A 478 -8.54 62.17 -53.86
N THR A 479 -8.56 62.51 -52.57
CA THR A 479 -7.93 61.69 -51.54
C THR A 479 -8.72 60.39 -51.39
N ILE A 480 -8.01 59.27 -51.28
CA ILE A 480 -8.59 57.94 -51.01
C ILE A 480 -8.00 57.35 -49.74
N GLY A 481 -8.79 56.54 -49.03
CA GLY A 481 -8.35 55.68 -47.94
C GLY A 481 -8.05 54.27 -48.43
N LEU A 482 -7.02 53.64 -47.86
CA LEU A 482 -6.70 52.24 -48.07
C LEU A 482 -6.73 51.48 -46.74
N ARG A 483 -7.35 50.29 -46.76
CA ARG A 483 -7.36 49.35 -45.64
C ARG A 483 -6.77 48.00 -46.05
N LEU A 484 -5.80 47.53 -45.27
CA LEU A 484 -5.14 46.24 -45.47
C LEU A 484 -5.93 45.12 -44.80
N PHE A 485 -6.05 44.00 -45.51
CA PHE A 485 -6.66 42.75 -45.05
C PHE A 485 -5.66 41.62 -45.19
N ARG A 486 -5.82 40.59 -44.36
CA ARG A 486 -5.02 39.36 -44.40
C ARG A 486 -5.91 38.13 -44.25
N GLN A 487 -5.43 37.00 -44.73
CA GLN A 487 -6.03 35.67 -44.54
C GLN A 487 -4.93 34.61 -44.57
N SER A 488 -5.18 33.43 -44.02
CA SER A 488 -4.28 32.28 -44.13
C SER A 488 -5.10 31.05 -44.52
N SER A 489 -4.46 29.88 -44.65
CA SER A 489 -5.20 28.61 -44.79
C SER A 489 -6.09 28.30 -43.57
N SER A 490 -5.79 28.88 -42.40
CA SER A 490 -6.48 28.59 -41.13
C SER A 490 -7.39 29.73 -40.64
N THR A 491 -7.24 30.95 -41.17
CA THR A 491 -7.98 32.15 -40.73
C THR A 491 -8.72 32.83 -41.89
N PRO A 492 -10.00 33.22 -41.71
CA PRO A 492 -10.75 33.94 -42.74
C PRO A 492 -10.16 35.34 -43.03
N VAL A 493 -10.64 35.99 -44.10
CA VAL A 493 -10.25 37.37 -44.43
C VAL A 493 -10.67 38.32 -43.32
N GLU A 494 -9.70 39.00 -42.73
CA GLU A 494 -9.89 39.99 -41.68
C GLU A 494 -9.04 41.25 -41.95
N PRO A 495 -9.38 42.41 -41.36
CA PRO A 495 -8.47 43.55 -41.35
C PRO A 495 -7.13 43.16 -40.70
N ALA A 496 -6.02 43.49 -41.35
CA ALA A 496 -4.70 43.22 -40.80
C ALA A 496 -4.53 43.99 -39.48
N PRO A 497 -4.38 43.31 -38.33
CA PRO A 497 -4.24 43.99 -37.04
C PRO A 497 -2.98 44.85 -37.01
N ASN A 498 -3.09 46.02 -36.37
CA ASN A 498 -2.03 47.03 -36.28
C ASN A 498 -1.58 47.63 -37.62
N ALA A 499 -2.21 47.28 -38.74
CA ALA A 499 -1.95 47.95 -40.00
C ALA A 499 -2.47 49.40 -39.93
N GLN A 500 -1.57 50.36 -40.10
CA GLN A 500 -1.93 51.78 -40.06
C GLN A 500 -2.92 52.12 -41.19
N ALA A 501 -3.91 52.96 -40.88
CA ALA A 501 -4.76 53.57 -41.89
C ALA A 501 -3.90 54.41 -42.85
N LYS A 502 -3.99 54.14 -44.16
CA LYS A 502 -3.29 54.92 -45.18
C LYS A 502 -4.28 55.77 -45.96
N GLU A 503 -3.92 57.03 -46.17
CA GLU A 503 -4.61 57.93 -47.08
C GLU A 503 -3.64 58.35 -48.18
N LEU A 504 -4.09 58.26 -49.43
CA LEU A 504 -3.34 58.75 -50.57
C LEU A 504 -3.96 60.06 -51.03
N VAL A 505 -3.27 61.16 -50.73
CA VAL A 505 -3.60 62.50 -51.25
C VAL A 505 -3.15 62.63 -52.70
N ASN A 506 -3.61 63.68 -53.37
CA ASN A 506 -3.25 63.95 -54.77
C ASN A 506 -1.73 63.87 -55.01
N GLY A 507 -1.32 63.05 -55.98
CA GLY A 507 0.08 62.86 -56.37
C GLY A 507 0.80 61.68 -55.70
N VAL A 508 0.24 61.10 -54.63
CA VAL A 508 0.83 59.91 -53.98
C VAL A 508 0.31 58.65 -54.66
N THR A 509 1.22 57.81 -55.15
CA THR A 509 0.90 56.63 -55.98
C THR A 509 1.29 55.30 -55.34
N THR A 510 1.79 55.29 -54.10
CA THR A 510 2.14 54.04 -53.39
C THR A 510 1.80 54.12 -51.92
N ALA A 511 1.43 52.98 -51.32
CA ALA A 511 1.28 52.85 -49.87
C ALA A 511 1.99 51.57 -49.39
N THR A 512 2.75 51.70 -48.30
CA THR A 512 3.53 50.61 -47.71
C THR A 512 3.13 50.40 -46.25
N TRP A 513 2.95 49.14 -45.87
CA TRP A 513 2.76 48.68 -44.50
C TRP A 513 3.94 47.80 -44.10
N ASP A 514 4.70 48.26 -43.12
CA ASP A 514 5.83 47.54 -42.56
C ASP A 514 5.45 46.80 -41.27
N ASN A 515 6.35 45.94 -40.80
CA ASN A 515 6.22 45.19 -39.55
C ASN A 515 4.96 44.30 -39.50
N LEU A 516 4.52 43.78 -40.64
CA LEU A 516 3.37 42.90 -40.74
C LEU A 516 3.78 41.47 -40.42
N LYS A 517 3.09 40.81 -39.48
CA LYS A 517 3.27 39.37 -39.26
C LYS A 517 3.03 38.62 -40.57
N THR A 518 4.00 37.81 -40.98
CA THR A 518 3.96 37.07 -42.25
C THR A 518 3.27 35.71 -42.12
N VAL A 519 3.16 35.17 -40.91
CA VAL A 519 2.51 33.89 -40.62
C VAL A 519 1.50 34.01 -39.47
N ASP A 520 0.50 33.13 -39.46
CA ASP A 520 -0.43 32.97 -38.34
C ASP A 520 0.22 32.26 -37.13
N ALA A 521 -0.55 32.02 -36.06
CA ALA A 521 -0.07 31.34 -34.85
C ALA A 521 0.36 29.88 -35.08
N PHE A 522 -0.02 29.28 -36.21
CA PHE A 522 0.30 27.91 -36.61
C PHE A 522 1.43 27.87 -37.65
N GLY A 523 2.01 29.02 -38.01
CA GLY A 523 3.06 29.11 -39.01
C GLY A 523 2.57 29.09 -40.46
N ASN A 524 1.25 29.21 -40.73
CA ASN A 524 0.76 29.32 -42.10
C ASN A 524 0.98 30.75 -42.64
N PRO A 525 1.48 30.93 -43.87
CA PRO A 525 1.71 32.25 -44.44
C PRO A 525 0.41 33.03 -44.65
N TYR A 526 0.42 34.31 -44.28
CA TYR A 526 -0.64 35.25 -44.60
C TYR A 526 -0.58 35.68 -46.06
N ILE A 527 -1.75 35.73 -46.70
CA ILE A 527 -1.99 36.37 -47.99
C ILE A 527 -2.62 37.74 -47.70
N PHE A 528 -1.98 38.81 -48.18
CA PHE A 528 -2.45 40.19 -48.01
C PHE A 528 -3.28 40.67 -49.20
N SER A 529 -4.28 41.51 -48.91
CA SER A 529 -5.10 42.19 -49.91
C SER A 529 -5.49 43.59 -49.41
N VAL A 530 -5.81 44.50 -50.33
CA VAL A 530 -6.16 45.90 -50.00
C VAL A 530 -7.54 46.24 -50.54
N ARG A 531 -8.25 47.12 -49.83
CA ARG A 531 -9.50 47.73 -50.31
C ARG A 531 -9.40 49.25 -50.32
N GLU A 532 -9.93 49.88 -51.37
CA GLU A 532 -10.06 51.33 -51.51
C GLU A 532 -11.38 51.83 -50.90
N GLY A 533 -11.33 52.98 -50.25
CA GLY A 533 -12.48 53.57 -49.57
C GLY A 533 -12.21 54.97 -49.05
N THR A 534 -12.91 55.33 -47.98
CA THR A 534 -12.73 56.58 -47.25
C THR A 534 -12.66 56.29 -45.75
N TRP A 535 -11.86 57.07 -45.05
CA TRP A 535 -11.81 57.07 -43.59
C TRP A 535 -12.66 58.22 -43.04
N ASN A 536 -13.26 58.03 -41.87
CA ASN A 536 -13.78 59.15 -41.08
C ASN A 536 -12.62 60.01 -40.51
N ALA A 537 -12.94 61.17 -39.95
CA ALA A 537 -11.95 62.18 -39.58
C ALA A 537 -10.88 61.70 -38.57
N ASP A 538 -11.23 60.76 -37.69
CA ASP A 538 -10.37 60.13 -36.68
C ASP A 538 -9.78 58.78 -37.13
N LYS A 539 -10.05 58.34 -38.38
CA LYS A 539 -9.50 57.12 -39.01
C LYS A 539 -9.86 55.81 -38.29
N THR A 540 -11.03 55.75 -37.69
CA THR A 540 -11.54 54.59 -36.97
C THR A 540 -12.55 53.78 -37.78
N ILE A 541 -13.29 54.43 -38.70
CA ILE A 541 -14.30 53.81 -39.55
C ILE A 541 -13.86 53.92 -41.00
N PHE A 542 -13.83 52.77 -41.69
CA PHE A 542 -13.53 52.67 -43.10
C PHE A 542 -14.78 52.31 -43.89
N THR A 543 -15.11 53.12 -44.89
CA THR A 543 -16.20 52.86 -45.84
C THR A 543 -15.59 52.54 -47.20
N GLU A 544 -15.73 51.29 -47.64
CA GLU A 544 -15.23 50.84 -48.94
C GLU A 544 -15.99 51.52 -50.10
N GLY A 545 -15.26 51.95 -51.12
CA GLY A 545 -15.83 52.59 -52.30
C GLY A 545 -14.84 53.45 -53.08
N ALA A 546 -15.10 53.62 -54.38
CA ALA A 546 -14.36 54.55 -55.20
C ALA A 546 -14.88 55.99 -55.00
N PRO A 547 -14.05 57.02 -55.22
CA PRO A 547 -14.50 58.41 -55.29
C PRO A 547 -15.59 58.62 -56.35
N THR A 548 -16.41 59.65 -56.16
CA THR A 548 -17.45 60.03 -57.12
C THR A 548 -16.90 60.17 -58.52
N SER A 549 -17.61 59.63 -59.52
CA SER A 549 -17.20 59.62 -60.93
C SER A 549 -15.94 58.80 -61.24
N TYR A 550 -15.60 57.84 -60.38
CA TYR A 550 -14.57 56.84 -60.66
C TYR A 550 -15.10 55.42 -60.46
N LYS A 551 -14.51 54.49 -61.21
CA LYS A 551 -14.66 53.04 -61.01
C LYS A 551 -13.31 52.45 -60.62
N VAL A 552 -13.28 51.76 -59.48
CA VAL A 552 -12.09 51.07 -58.98
C VAL A 552 -11.99 49.66 -59.56
N THR A 553 -10.76 49.24 -59.89
CA THR A 553 -10.41 47.86 -60.25
C THR A 553 -9.10 47.48 -59.58
N TYR A 554 -8.93 46.19 -59.30
CA TYR A 554 -7.71 45.64 -58.68
C TYR A 554 -7.03 44.67 -59.65
N SER A 555 -5.72 44.79 -59.78
CA SER A 555 -4.87 43.85 -60.51
C SER A 555 -3.59 43.58 -59.73
N SER A 556 -2.74 42.70 -60.24
CA SER A 556 -1.43 42.40 -59.65
C SER A 556 -0.38 42.24 -60.74
N ASP A 557 0.84 42.67 -60.45
CA ASP A 557 2.03 42.43 -61.27
C ASP A 557 3.16 41.82 -60.41
N ALA A 558 4.36 41.71 -60.98
CA ALA A 558 5.53 41.17 -60.26
C ALA A 558 5.94 41.98 -59.02
N ASN A 559 5.47 43.24 -58.89
CA ASN A 559 5.81 44.16 -57.82
C ASN A 559 4.69 44.33 -56.78
N GLY A 560 3.54 43.68 -56.95
CA GLY A 560 2.47 43.65 -55.96
C GLY A 560 1.09 44.02 -56.51
N THR A 561 0.19 44.47 -55.62
CA THR A 561 -1.18 44.84 -55.99
C THR A 561 -1.24 46.26 -56.56
N ILE A 562 -1.97 46.42 -57.67
CA ILE A 562 -2.25 47.70 -58.32
C ILE A 562 -3.74 48.01 -58.17
N ILE A 563 -4.04 49.21 -57.66
CA ILE A 563 -5.39 49.75 -57.54
C ILE A 563 -5.57 50.80 -58.62
N THR A 564 -6.51 50.62 -59.54
CA THR A 564 -6.72 51.53 -60.68
C THR A 564 -8.08 52.21 -60.59
N ASN A 565 -8.10 53.54 -60.57
CA ASN A 565 -9.34 54.33 -60.70
C ASN A 565 -9.50 54.86 -62.12
N THR A 566 -10.57 54.45 -62.78
CA THR A 566 -10.92 54.93 -64.11
C THR A 566 -12.01 55.99 -64.02
N TYR A 567 -11.75 57.16 -64.57
CA TYR A 567 -12.72 58.26 -64.59
C TYR A 567 -13.94 57.89 -65.46
N VAL A 568 -15.11 57.99 -64.86
CA VAL A 568 -16.40 57.79 -65.50
C VAL A 568 -16.99 59.16 -65.77
N ILE A 569 -17.06 59.55 -67.05
CA ILE A 569 -17.59 60.85 -67.47
C ILE A 569 -19.03 61.00 -66.97
N PRO A 570 -19.32 61.98 -66.10
CA PRO A 570 -20.67 62.25 -65.65
C PRO A 570 -21.56 62.67 -66.81
N LYS A 571 -22.84 62.31 -66.72
CA LYS A 571 -23.85 62.69 -67.71
C LYS A 571 -24.81 63.71 -67.12
N ILE A 572 -25.16 64.73 -67.89
CA ILE A 572 -26.14 65.76 -67.52
C ILE A 572 -27.24 65.86 -68.58
N ASN A 573 -28.36 66.46 -68.19
CA ASN A 573 -29.42 66.85 -69.12
C ASN A 573 -29.30 68.35 -69.38
N VAL A 574 -29.36 68.77 -70.64
CA VAL A 574 -29.29 70.18 -71.05
C VAL A 574 -30.59 70.55 -71.74
N THR A 575 -31.24 71.63 -71.31
CA THR A 575 -32.53 72.08 -71.86
C THR A 575 -32.37 73.42 -72.58
N GLY A 576 -32.80 73.47 -73.83
CA GLY A 576 -32.94 74.71 -74.60
C GLY A 576 -34.38 75.20 -74.60
N THR A 577 -34.59 76.50 -74.46
CA THR A 577 -35.93 77.12 -74.41
C THR A 577 -36.13 78.06 -75.58
N LYS A 578 -37.33 78.02 -76.16
CA LYS A 578 -37.81 78.93 -77.18
C LYS A 578 -38.84 79.88 -76.61
N ILE A 579 -38.61 81.17 -76.81
CA ILE A 579 -39.56 82.25 -76.52
C ILE A 579 -39.99 82.90 -77.83
N TRP A 580 -41.29 83.17 -77.94
CA TRP A 580 -41.85 83.96 -79.02
C TRP A 580 -42.38 85.27 -78.44
N SER A 581 -41.91 86.40 -78.95
CA SER A 581 -42.37 87.75 -78.56
C SER A 581 -43.20 88.35 -79.70
N GLY A 582 -44.52 88.44 -79.50
CA GLY A 582 -45.48 88.94 -80.50
C GLY A 582 -45.78 87.98 -81.66
N GLY A 583 -46.53 88.48 -82.64
CA GLY A 583 -46.91 87.77 -83.88
C GLY A 583 -48.11 86.80 -83.75
N PRO A 584 -48.47 86.09 -84.83
CA PRO A 584 -49.64 85.19 -84.88
C PRO A 584 -49.60 84.08 -83.82
N THR A 585 -50.76 83.56 -83.40
CA THR A 585 -50.84 82.47 -82.40
C THR A 585 -50.15 81.18 -82.88
N THR A 586 -50.29 80.85 -84.16
CA THR A 586 -49.56 79.75 -84.80
C THR A 586 -48.14 80.18 -85.14
N LYS A 587 -47.15 79.45 -84.60
CA LYS A 587 -45.73 79.68 -84.84
C LYS A 587 -45.19 78.70 -85.90
N PRO A 588 -44.26 79.13 -86.77
CA PRO A 588 -43.60 78.22 -87.70
C PRO A 588 -42.75 77.21 -86.96
N ASN A 589 -42.52 76.05 -87.58
CA ASN A 589 -41.55 75.09 -87.07
C ASN A 589 -40.14 75.69 -87.18
N ILE A 590 -39.34 75.45 -86.16
CA ILE A 590 -37.94 75.89 -86.12
C ILE A 590 -37.06 74.73 -85.72
N GLN A 591 -35.74 74.87 -85.90
CA GLN A 591 -34.78 73.87 -85.47
C GLN A 591 -33.82 74.46 -84.44
N LEU A 592 -33.72 73.83 -83.28
CA LEU A 592 -32.71 74.15 -82.26
C LEU A 592 -31.51 73.22 -82.41
N GLN A 593 -30.32 73.79 -82.51
CA GLN A 593 -29.04 73.09 -82.52
C GLN A 593 -28.33 73.29 -81.18
N LEU A 594 -27.96 72.20 -80.50
CA LEU A 594 -27.06 72.25 -79.35
C LEU A 594 -25.61 72.39 -79.85
N TYR A 595 -24.83 73.24 -79.19
CA TYR A 595 -23.40 73.38 -79.41
C TYR A 595 -22.65 72.98 -78.15
N ARG A 596 -21.54 72.27 -78.33
CA ARG A 596 -20.58 71.88 -77.29
C ARG A 596 -19.25 72.55 -77.58
N ASN A 597 -18.79 73.43 -76.68
CA ASN A 597 -17.59 74.26 -76.86
C ASN A 597 -17.55 74.98 -78.22
N GLY A 598 -18.71 75.48 -78.69
CA GLY A 598 -18.84 76.20 -79.97
C GLY A 598 -18.99 75.33 -81.22
N GLY A 599 -18.80 74.00 -81.12
CA GLY A 599 -19.07 73.06 -82.22
C GLY A 599 -20.48 72.49 -82.16
N ALA A 600 -21.17 72.37 -83.29
CA ALA A 600 -22.51 71.76 -83.36
C ALA A 600 -22.46 70.30 -82.88
N MET A 601 -23.34 69.94 -81.94
CA MET A 601 -23.43 68.62 -81.34
C MET A 601 -24.71 67.90 -81.78
N GLY A 602 -24.56 66.82 -82.54
CA GLY A 602 -25.68 66.04 -83.07
C GLY A 602 -26.52 66.82 -84.09
N SER A 603 -27.63 66.22 -84.52
CA SER A 603 -28.58 66.86 -85.45
C SER A 603 -29.46 67.90 -84.72
N PRO A 604 -29.89 68.98 -85.40
CA PRO A 604 -30.86 69.91 -84.84
C PRO A 604 -32.18 69.23 -84.49
N TYR A 605 -32.83 69.67 -83.41
CA TYR A 605 -34.17 69.22 -83.04
C TYR A 605 -35.23 70.18 -83.58
N THR A 606 -36.23 69.64 -84.28
CA THR A 606 -37.36 70.43 -84.80
C THR A 606 -38.38 70.68 -83.68
N LEU A 607 -38.52 71.95 -83.27
CA LEU A 607 -39.63 72.40 -82.44
C LEU A 607 -40.83 72.74 -83.32
N THR A 608 -41.94 72.04 -83.09
CA THR A 608 -43.23 72.30 -83.73
C THR A 608 -44.02 73.37 -82.99
N ASN A 609 -45.04 73.92 -83.65
CA ASN A 609 -45.95 74.90 -83.03
C ASN A 609 -46.46 74.43 -81.66
N GLY A 610 -46.37 75.29 -80.65
CA GLY A 610 -46.79 75.02 -79.28
C GLY A 610 -45.72 74.40 -78.37
N VAL A 611 -44.63 73.86 -78.91
CA VAL A 611 -43.52 73.32 -78.11
C VAL A 611 -42.47 74.40 -77.90
N THR A 612 -42.17 74.72 -76.63
CA THR A 612 -41.29 75.83 -76.25
C THR A 612 -39.97 75.39 -75.62
N SER A 613 -39.68 74.09 -75.54
CA SER A 613 -38.38 73.62 -75.05
C SER A 613 -38.04 72.23 -75.55
N TYR A 614 -36.75 71.91 -75.52
CA TYR A 614 -36.25 70.56 -75.77
C TYR A 614 -35.09 70.24 -74.84
N THR A 615 -35.02 69.00 -74.35
CA THR A 615 -33.96 68.54 -73.44
C THR A 615 -33.12 67.45 -74.11
N TRP A 616 -31.83 67.75 -74.30
CA TRP A 616 -30.83 66.75 -74.65
C TRP A 616 -30.46 65.97 -73.39
N GLN A 617 -30.83 64.69 -73.35
CA GLN A 617 -30.60 63.83 -72.19
C GLN A 617 -29.21 63.18 -72.22
N ALA A 618 -28.65 62.97 -71.04
CA ALA A 618 -27.42 62.22 -70.79
C ALA A 618 -26.24 62.62 -71.71
N VAL A 619 -26.07 63.92 -71.93
CA VAL A 619 -24.88 64.46 -72.62
C VAL A 619 -23.70 64.48 -71.65
N ASP A 620 -22.48 64.39 -72.20
CA ASP A 620 -21.26 64.42 -71.37
C ASP A 620 -21.16 65.74 -70.61
N GLN A 621 -20.95 65.69 -69.29
CA GLN A 621 -20.70 66.91 -68.52
C GLN A 621 -19.27 67.41 -68.73
N THR A 622 -18.32 66.51 -68.89
CA THR A 622 -16.89 66.82 -69.00
C THR A 622 -16.23 66.06 -70.14
N ASP A 623 -15.07 66.52 -70.58
CA ASP A 623 -14.18 65.71 -71.39
C ASP A 623 -13.53 64.57 -70.59
N ILE A 624 -12.66 63.81 -71.27
CA ILE A 624 -11.93 62.68 -70.67
C ILE A 624 -10.96 63.12 -69.57
N ASN A 625 -10.54 64.38 -69.53
CA ASN A 625 -9.66 64.95 -68.51
C ASN A 625 -10.45 65.65 -67.38
N GLY A 626 -11.79 65.51 -67.37
CA GLY A 626 -12.65 66.12 -66.36
C GLY A 626 -12.88 67.62 -66.55
N VAL A 627 -12.51 68.20 -67.70
CA VAL A 627 -12.80 69.61 -68.02
C VAL A 627 -14.26 69.73 -68.45
N THR A 628 -15.04 70.58 -67.78
CA THR A 628 -16.47 70.77 -68.05
C THR A 628 -16.72 71.31 -69.45
N TYR A 629 -17.66 70.70 -70.17
CA TYR A 629 -18.12 71.21 -71.45
C TYR A 629 -19.04 72.43 -71.28
N GLN A 630 -18.87 73.43 -72.15
CA GLN A 630 -19.76 74.56 -72.27
C GLN A 630 -20.84 74.26 -73.31
N TYR A 631 -22.10 74.39 -72.91
CA TYR A 631 -23.26 74.13 -73.76
C TYR A 631 -24.00 75.43 -74.09
N THR A 632 -24.29 75.63 -75.37
CA THR A 632 -25.12 76.73 -75.87
C THR A 632 -26.13 76.21 -76.89
N VAL A 633 -27.20 76.96 -77.15
CA VAL A 633 -28.19 76.62 -78.17
C VAL A 633 -28.31 77.74 -79.18
N ASP A 634 -28.53 77.39 -80.44
CA ASP A 634 -28.93 78.37 -81.46
C ASP A 634 -30.06 77.82 -82.34
N GLU A 635 -30.82 78.73 -82.95
CA GLU A 635 -31.78 78.40 -83.99
C GLU A 635 -31.10 78.42 -85.37
N VAL A 636 -31.24 77.31 -86.09
CA VAL A 636 -30.59 77.06 -87.40
C VAL A 636 -31.03 78.06 -88.46
N SER A 637 -32.32 78.36 -88.51
CA SER A 637 -32.90 79.28 -89.50
C SER A 637 -33.97 80.14 -88.84
N VAL A 638 -33.85 81.46 -89.00
CA VAL A 638 -34.85 82.40 -88.48
C VAL A 638 -36.03 82.45 -89.46
N PRO A 639 -37.27 82.19 -89.01
CA PRO A 639 -38.44 82.30 -89.87
C PRO A 639 -38.68 83.72 -90.38
N VAL A 640 -39.29 83.84 -91.56
CA VAL A 640 -39.66 85.13 -92.16
C VAL A 640 -40.55 85.92 -91.19
N TYR A 641 -40.36 87.25 -91.14
CA TYR A 641 -41.02 88.20 -90.22
C TYR A 641 -40.62 88.13 -88.75
N TYR A 642 -39.54 87.40 -88.42
CA TYR A 642 -38.98 87.37 -87.08
C TYR A 642 -37.52 87.82 -87.07
N SER A 643 -37.10 88.38 -85.93
CA SER A 643 -35.69 88.58 -85.57
C SER A 643 -35.31 87.65 -84.42
N LYS A 644 -34.07 87.14 -84.42
CA LYS A 644 -33.55 86.19 -83.41
C LYS A 644 -32.64 86.88 -82.41
N ARG A 645 -32.80 86.54 -81.13
CA ARG A 645 -31.82 86.81 -80.07
C ARG A 645 -31.52 85.53 -79.29
N VAL A 646 -30.25 85.23 -79.07
CA VAL A 646 -29.81 84.11 -78.23
C VAL A 646 -29.23 84.66 -76.94
N ALA A 647 -29.68 84.13 -75.81
CA ALA A 647 -29.12 84.41 -74.49
C ALA A 647 -29.00 83.11 -73.69
N GLY A 648 -27.77 82.61 -73.56
CA GLY A 648 -27.49 81.33 -72.92
C GLY A 648 -28.22 80.18 -73.63
N MET A 649 -29.05 79.47 -72.87
CA MET A 649 -29.86 78.36 -73.37
C MET A 649 -31.25 78.77 -73.88
N THR A 650 -31.49 80.07 -74.10
CA THR A 650 -32.78 80.59 -74.54
C THR A 650 -32.65 81.30 -75.89
N VAL A 651 -33.45 80.87 -76.86
CA VAL A 651 -33.65 81.56 -78.14
C VAL A 651 -34.96 82.34 -78.08
N THR A 652 -34.94 83.63 -78.42
CA THR A 652 -36.13 84.48 -78.51
C THR A 652 -36.32 84.94 -79.96
N ASN A 653 -37.50 84.66 -80.54
CA ASN A 653 -37.91 85.27 -81.79
C ASN A 653 -38.92 86.39 -81.55
N THR A 654 -38.61 87.58 -82.02
CA THR A 654 -39.49 88.76 -81.93
C THR A 654 -40.13 89.03 -83.28
N TYR A 655 -41.46 89.08 -83.34
CA TYR A 655 -42.20 89.35 -84.56
C TYR A 655 -42.00 90.81 -84.98
N THR A 656 -41.51 91.03 -86.20
CA THR A 656 -41.21 92.36 -86.73
C THR A 656 -42.27 92.87 -87.70
N GLY A 657 -43.19 92.02 -88.17
CA GLY A 657 -44.29 92.40 -89.08
C GLY A 657 -43.85 92.83 -90.50
N SER A 658 -42.56 93.00 -90.74
CA SER A 658 -41.93 93.30 -92.03
C SER A 658 -40.73 92.38 -92.27
N TYR A 659 -40.27 92.25 -93.53
CA TYR A 659 -39.01 91.57 -93.83
C TYR A 659 -37.90 92.15 -92.94
N PRO A 660 -37.06 91.31 -92.30
CA PRO A 660 -35.95 91.81 -91.50
C PRO A 660 -35.01 92.61 -92.41
N TYR A 661 -34.90 93.91 -92.14
CA TYR A 661 -33.98 94.81 -92.84
C TYR A 661 -32.55 94.39 -92.50
N THR A 662 -31.87 93.75 -93.46
CA THR A 662 -30.43 93.46 -93.40
C THR A 662 -29.73 94.56 -94.17
N GLY A 663 -29.40 95.65 -93.49
CA GLY A 663 -28.66 96.75 -94.10
C GLY A 663 -27.20 96.33 -94.33
N ASP A 664 -26.87 95.96 -95.56
CA ASP A 664 -25.72 96.55 -96.25
C ASP A 664 -25.88 96.43 -97.78
N THR A 665 -25.56 97.51 -98.48
CA THR A 665 -25.87 97.84 -99.87
C THR A 665 -24.59 98.02 -100.68
N THR A 666 -24.37 97.17 -101.70
CA THR A 666 -23.66 97.55 -102.93
C THR A 666 -24.29 96.88 -104.15
N HIS A 667 -24.51 97.70 -105.18
CA HIS A 667 -25.41 97.53 -106.33
C HIS A 667 -24.91 96.61 -107.47
N ASN A 668 -25.90 95.95 -108.10
CA ASN A 668 -26.02 95.54 -109.53
C ASN A 668 -25.02 94.49 -110.08
N SER A 669 -25.47 93.36 -110.66
CA SER A 669 -26.24 93.33 -111.92
C SER A 669 -26.77 91.92 -112.28
N ARG A 670 -27.99 91.90 -112.86
CA ARG A 670 -28.51 91.01 -113.92
C ARG A 670 -28.98 89.57 -113.61
N TRP A 671 -30.25 89.36 -113.93
CA TRP A 671 -30.94 88.11 -114.23
C TRP A 671 -30.28 87.34 -115.40
N LEU A 672 -30.28 86.00 -115.37
CA LEU A 672 -31.14 85.12 -116.20
C LEU A 672 -30.59 83.67 -116.38
N ILE A 673 -31.45 82.68 -116.06
CA ILE A 673 -31.65 81.31 -116.61
C ILE A 673 -30.69 80.12 -116.30
N LEU A 674 -31.31 79.14 -115.61
CA LEU A 674 -31.37 77.66 -115.71
C LEU A 674 -30.19 76.72 -116.08
N LEU A 675 -30.25 75.59 -115.34
CA LEU A 675 -30.08 74.16 -115.69
C LEU A 675 -28.71 73.48 -115.48
N LEU A 676 -28.78 72.48 -114.58
CA LEU A 676 -28.16 71.15 -114.56
C LEU A 676 -26.65 70.99 -114.62
N GLY A 677 -26.13 70.13 -113.75
CA GLY A 677 -24.84 69.47 -113.94
C GLY A 677 -24.30 68.78 -112.70
N LEU A 678 -24.53 67.47 -112.61
CA LEU A 678 -23.89 66.56 -111.67
C LEU A 678 -22.35 66.51 -111.88
N ALA A 679 -21.67 66.19 -110.78
CA ALA A 679 -20.43 65.40 -110.66
C ALA A 679 -19.08 66.00 -111.13
N ALA A 680 -18.10 65.99 -110.23
CA ALA A 680 -16.82 65.30 -110.43
C ALA A 680 -16.03 65.17 -109.11
N ILE A 681 -15.24 64.10 -109.07
CA ILE A 681 -14.52 63.47 -107.96
C ILE A 681 -13.03 63.86 -108.04
N LEU A 682 -12.42 64.27 -106.89
CA LEU A 682 -11.01 64.11 -106.40
C LEU A 682 -9.81 64.46 -107.36
N PRO A 683 -8.51 64.38 -106.95
CA PRO A 683 -7.85 64.32 -105.62
C PRO A 683 -6.62 65.30 -105.46
N ALA A 684 -5.88 65.13 -104.35
CA ALA A 684 -4.40 65.19 -104.22
C ALA A 684 -3.79 66.54 -103.72
N VAL A 685 -2.70 66.69 -102.94
CA VAL A 685 -1.56 65.86 -102.45
C VAL A 685 -1.01 66.45 -101.13
N SER A 686 -0.33 65.60 -100.35
CA SER A 686 0.48 65.77 -99.13
C SER A 686 1.62 66.81 -99.12
N TRP A 687 2.02 67.27 -97.92
CA TRP A 687 3.40 67.58 -97.43
C TRP A 687 3.36 67.32 -95.89
N PHE A 688 4.31 66.78 -95.11
CA PHE A 688 5.70 66.34 -95.30
C PHE A 688 6.07 65.37 -94.14
N ASP A 689 7.02 64.47 -94.43
CA ASP A 689 7.74 63.61 -93.48
C ASP A 689 8.90 64.41 -92.83
N LEU A 690 9.24 64.15 -91.57
CA LEU A 690 10.59 64.41 -91.05
C LEU A 690 11.03 63.24 -90.16
N LYS A 691 11.88 62.39 -90.73
CA LYS A 691 12.77 61.48 -89.99
C LYS A 691 13.85 62.30 -89.26
N LEU A 692 14.11 61.95 -88.00
CA LEU A 692 15.51 61.81 -87.58
C LEU A 692 15.69 60.66 -86.61
N LEU A 693 16.55 59.75 -87.05
CA LEU A 693 17.13 58.62 -86.35
C LEU A 693 18.18 59.14 -85.35
N THR A 694 18.22 58.58 -84.15
CA THR A 694 19.49 58.09 -83.56
C THR A 694 19.24 56.88 -82.67
N ARG A 695 19.71 55.73 -83.18
CA ARG A 695 20.13 54.54 -82.42
C ARG A 695 21.13 54.94 -81.32
N ARG A 696 21.12 54.30 -80.14
CA ARG A 696 21.88 53.05 -79.80
C ARG A 696 21.84 52.77 -78.28
N LYS A 697 21.47 51.52 -77.97
CA LYS A 697 21.99 50.56 -76.95
C LYS A 697 22.16 51.01 -75.49
N GLY A 698 21.57 50.19 -74.62
CA GLY A 698 21.80 50.12 -73.18
C GLY A 698 20.59 49.48 -72.52
#